data_AF-A0A7C5XKZ9-F1
#
_entry.id   AF-A0A7C5XKZ9-F1
#
_cell.length_a   1.000
_cell.length_b   1.000
_cell.length_c   1.000
_cell.angle_alpha   90.00
_cell.angle_beta   90.00
_cell.angle_gamma   90.00
#
_symmetry.space_group_name_H-M   'P 1'
#
loop_
_entity.id
_entity.type
_entity.pdbx_description
1 polymer ?
#
loop_
_entity_poly.entity_id
_entity_poly.type
_entity_poly.pdbx_seq_one_letter_code
_entity_poly.pdbx_strand_id
1 'polypeptide(L)'
;MNCRGKFTVSKSAIPLDFTISASMGQVVNKQYTPRSIYLSLCINCGGPIEDHRAIHKNACSRCMQTKDIVQIEDIEELARYVDVKQQGNLYNIINLQQFVKSFEEFFIKCIGGSLWSLERSWALRVAQNQSFAMIAPTGVGKTTFGLIMAIYLAYKFNKKVYILAPTTILVQQYEKRIQRFLDKLNIVLNVIAIHSRITHKKKIELENNLRDGHFDILVTTPIYLHRSFDKIFRNFIEKKNKFDFIFVDDVDAVMKGSKIVEYLLKLMGFDDRDIEIGYKLIDLKRRSSFCVNLDKECLIDGKPILDVIEEYSKAISKKRKYCGLLIISSATGKARGKRVKLFRELLGFSIGSTVEVYRNIVDAYTYIEHPGKAIDKLVEVIRRLGDGGIVYVPLDLGIEYAQKVVEELRNRGIEVDLVVSGKQKALQRFIDGDVKVLVGVAVYYGLLVRGIDIPERIRYAIFLGVPRHKISLSRVDYSPQSLIKILTVLVDVVESSKKDEIIKMILSLRRIMRRVSFDRLNTVVEELKQGIVKEDTIYKTIQKIYEYTKQILSRNEIIESLKKDQRIAIIEEDGVLYMLIPDAPTYIQASGRTSRLYIGGVTRGLSILFTDDYRLLKGLEERLRFYIDDFKFKRLEELNIDEIIRQIDEDRNIVKMLKQGIVPESLYRGKEELSKIVLFVVESPNKARTIASFFGRPTARNYDGLKVYETNIGKIHLLITATGGHVYEVVEEELSENSIYGIVKIYQNGKTLFLPKYDYIKKCLNCGNQFVKGEKCPICGSEKIRSSKEIVHMLQKLALEVDEVFIATDPDAEGEKIAYDIAVALAPYAKSIKRIEFHEVTRKAILTALNNPRGINIALVEAQITRRIEDRWLGFALSEYVTKIFRERNLSIRSEEGRLSAGRVQTPVLGKILELYINRILTSR
;
A
#
# COMPACT_ATOMS: atom_id res chain seq x y z
N MET A 1 54.27 -5.37 -26.43
CA MET A 1 54.13 -3.94 -26.06
C MET A 1 53.79 -3.85 -24.57
N ASN A 2 54.66 -3.23 -23.77
CA ASN A 2 54.50 -3.04 -22.33
C ASN A 2 53.42 -1.96 -22.06
N CYS A 3 52.21 -2.35 -21.66
CA CYS A 3 51.22 -1.42 -21.09
C CYS A 3 51.30 -1.43 -19.56
N ARG A 4 52.33 -0.80 -18.98
CA ARG A 4 52.33 -0.36 -17.58
C ARG A 4 51.71 1.04 -17.49
N GLY A 5 50.40 1.14 -17.72
CA GLY A 5 49.63 2.34 -17.38
C GLY A 5 49.17 2.23 -15.93
N LYS A 6 49.61 3.14 -15.06
CA LYS A 6 49.04 3.28 -13.71
C LYS A 6 47.60 3.79 -13.85
N PHE A 7 46.61 2.92 -13.73
CA PHE A 7 45.22 3.33 -13.58
C PHE A 7 45.03 3.92 -12.17
N THR A 8 44.98 5.25 -12.07
CA THR A 8 44.56 5.92 -10.84
C THR A 8 43.03 6.02 -10.82
N VAL A 9 42.38 5.21 -9.99
CA VAL A 9 40.98 5.43 -9.56
C VAL A 9 40.97 6.69 -8.68
N SER A 10 40.13 7.68 -8.99
CA SER A 10 40.11 8.92 -8.23
C SER A 10 39.59 8.66 -6.82
N LYS A 11 40.43 8.95 -5.80
CA LYS A 11 40.03 8.92 -4.39
C LYS A 11 39.10 10.10 -4.08
N SER A 12 37.82 9.97 -4.36
CA SER A 12 36.78 10.76 -3.69
C SER A 12 35.83 9.79 -2.98
N ALA A 13 36.27 9.28 -1.83
CA ALA A 13 35.55 8.31 -0.99
C ALA A 13 34.47 8.98 -0.14
N ILE A 14 33.68 9.88 -0.73
CA ILE A 14 32.55 10.52 -0.06
C ILE A 14 31.28 9.92 -0.71
N PRO A 15 30.39 9.28 0.06
CA PRO A 15 29.08 8.88 -0.44
C PRO A 15 28.41 10.08 -1.12
N LEU A 16 27.89 9.88 -2.34
CA LEU A 16 27.19 10.94 -3.04
C LEU A 16 25.82 11.11 -2.37
N ASP A 17 25.67 12.21 -1.63
CA ASP A 17 24.38 12.62 -1.13
C ASP A 17 23.69 13.46 -2.20
N PHE A 18 22.51 13.03 -2.63
CA PHE A 18 21.68 13.76 -3.60
C PHE A 18 20.86 14.87 -2.91
N THR A 19 21.13 15.12 -1.63
CA THR A 19 20.56 16.22 -0.84
C THR A 19 21.41 17.49 -1.04
N ILE A 20 20.86 18.49 -1.72
CA ILE A 20 21.56 19.76 -2.00
C ILE A 20 21.82 20.50 -0.67
N SER A 21 23.08 20.79 -0.35
CA SER A 21 23.49 21.54 0.86
C SER A 21 24.61 22.57 0.58
N ALA A 22 24.52 23.30 -0.53
CA ALA A 22 25.43 24.41 -0.85
C ALA A 22 24.66 25.63 -1.40
N SER A 23 25.24 26.83 -1.31
CA SER A 23 24.62 28.12 -1.65
C SER A 23 24.13 28.24 -3.10
N MET A 24 22.90 28.75 -3.25
CA MET A 24 22.10 28.92 -4.48
C MET A 24 22.80 29.63 -5.65
N GLY A 25 22.47 29.24 -6.88
CA GLY A 25 22.71 30.01 -8.11
C GLY A 25 24.17 30.15 -8.58
N GLN A 26 25.13 29.47 -7.94
CA GLN A 26 26.53 29.50 -8.37
C GLN A 26 26.82 28.45 -9.44
N VAL A 27 27.58 28.84 -10.47
CA VAL A 27 28.27 27.87 -11.34
C VAL A 27 29.20 27.07 -10.44
N VAL A 28 29.02 25.76 -10.38
CA VAL A 28 29.86 24.92 -9.54
C VAL A 28 31.21 24.78 -10.25
N ASN A 29 32.22 25.53 -9.81
CA ASN A 29 33.60 25.49 -10.32
C ASN A 29 34.36 24.20 -9.93
N LYS A 30 33.63 23.11 -9.64
CA LYS A 30 34.18 21.80 -9.30
C LYS A 30 34.10 20.94 -10.57
N GLN A 31 35.24 20.47 -11.06
CA GLN A 31 35.25 19.57 -12.22
C GLN A 31 34.59 18.24 -11.86
N TYR A 32 33.35 18.05 -12.29
CA TYR A 32 32.65 16.77 -12.18
C TYR A 32 33.04 15.88 -13.35
N THR A 33 33.65 14.73 -13.06
CA THR A 33 34.00 13.74 -14.08
C THR A 33 32.78 12.85 -14.38
N PRO A 34 32.31 12.77 -15.63
CA PRO A 34 31.28 11.81 -16.01
C PRO A 34 31.77 10.38 -15.82
N ARG A 35 30.88 9.46 -15.42
CA ARG A 35 31.16 8.02 -15.38
C ARG A 35 30.46 7.26 -16.48
N SER A 36 29.35 7.79 -16.99
CA SER A 36 28.55 7.14 -18.03
C SER A 36 27.66 8.12 -18.80
N ILE A 37 27.14 7.65 -19.93
CA ILE A 37 26.20 8.40 -20.77
C ILE A 37 24.90 7.59 -20.88
N TYR A 38 23.75 8.21 -20.60
CA TYR A 38 22.43 7.60 -20.77
C TYR A 38 21.77 8.18 -22.02
N LEU A 39 21.49 7.34 -23.02
CA LEU A 39 21.10 7.79 -24.36
C LEU A 39 19.69 8.39 -24.46
N SER A 40 18.82 8.04 -23.53
CA SER A 40 17.38 8.31 -23.63
C SER A 40 16.80 8.91 -22.33
N LEU A 41 17.54 9.84 -21.70
CA LEU A 41 17.26 10.26 -20.30
C LEU A 41 17.13 11.78 -20.07
N CYS A 42 17.56 12.65 -20.99
CA CYS A 42 17.46 14.10 -20.76
C CYS A 42 16.01 14.54 -20.44
N ILE A 43 15.81 15.26 -19.33
CA ILE A 43 14.48 15.70 -18.85
C ILE A 43 13.73 16.59 -19.85
N ASN A 44 14.43 17.36 -20.70
CA ASN A 44 13.81 18.23 -21.70
C ASN A 44 13.56 17.50 -23.04
N CYS A 45 14.63 17.01 -23.69
CA CYS A 45 14.53 16.46 -25.06
C CYS A 45 14.43 14.93 -25.13
N GLY A 46 14.63 14.21 -24.03
CA GLY A 46 14.67 12.75 -23.99
C GLY A 46 15.90 12.12 -24.66
N GLY A 47 16.89 12.93 -25.07
CA GLY A 47 18.12 12.46 -25.73
C GLY A 47 19.27 12.14 -24.75
N PRO A 48 20.50 11.96 -25.30
CA PRO A 48 21.66 11.58 -24.52
C PRO A 48 22.05 12.63 -23.46
N ILE A 49 22.42 12.15 -22.28
CA ILE A 49 22.89 12.97 -21.16
C ILE A 49 23.95 12.22 -20.36
N GLU A 50 24.98 12.94 -19.94
CA GLU A 50 25.99 12.43 -19.02
C GLU A 50 25.43 12.34 -17.60
N ASP A 51 25.79 11.29 -16.88
CA ASP A 51 25.30 10.99 -15.53
C ASP A 51 25.42 12.16 -14.55
N HIS A 52 26.58 12.80 -14.49
CA HIS A 52 26.84 13.94 -13.62
C HIS A 52 25.92 15.14 -13.89
N ARG A 53 25.45 15.38 -15.13
CA ARG A 53 24.46 16.44 -15.40
C ARG A 53 23.10 16.09 -14.81
N ALA A 54 22.64 14.86 -15.04
CA ALA A 54 21.35 14.38 -14.53
C ALA A 54 21.30 14.37 -12.99
N ILE A 55 22.39 13.93 -12.34
CA ILE A 55 22.55 13.94 -10.88
C ILE A 55 22.38 15.34 -10.30
N HIS A 56 22.94 16.35 -10.96
CA HIS A 56 22.81 17.76 -10.57
C HIS A 56 21.53 18.41 -11.13
N LYS A 57 20.53 17.61 -11.52
CA LYS A 57 19.23 18.07 -12.03
C LYS A 57 19.29 18.97 -13.28
N ASN A 58 20.38 18.94 -14.04
CA ASN A 58 20.53 19.69 -15.28
C ASN A 58 19.94 18.92 -16.48
N ALA A 59 19.59 19.64 -17.55
CA ALA A 59 19.34 19.05 -18.85
C ALA A 59 20.66 18.74 -19.59
N CYS A 60 20.57 18.07 -20.74
CA CYS A 60 21.75 17.80 -21.57
C CYS A 60 22.34 19.12 -22.10
N SER A 61 23.63 19.08 -22.46
CA SER A 61 24.40 20.23 -22.95
C SER A 61 23.82 20.90 -24.20
N ARG A 62 22.99 20.20 -24.98
CA ARG A 62 22.28 20.77 -26.15
C ARG A 62 21.00 21.53 -25.79
N CYS A 63 20.46 21.28 -24.60
CA CYS A 63 19.22 21.91 -24.13
C CYS A 63 19.46 23.04 -23.15
N MET A 64 20.59 23.01 -22.44
CA MET A 64 21.00 24.06 -21.52
C MET A 64 21.58 25.24 -22.31
N GLN A 65 21.30 26.46 -21.87
CA GLN A 65 21.88 27.69 -22.41
C GLN A 65 23.37 27.84 -22.06
N THR A 66 23.86 27.07 -21.08
CA THR A 66 25.28 26.96 -20.72
C THR A 66 25.77 25.52 -20.81
N LYS A 67 27.05 25.35 -21.15
CA LYS A 67 27.72 24.05 -21.10
C LYS A 67 28.10 23.63 -19.68
N ASP A 68 28.19 24.58 -18.75
CA ASP A 68 28.53 24.27 -17.37
C ASP A 68 27.37 23.60 -16.63
N ILE A 69 27.69 23.00 -15.49
CA ILE A 69 26.67 22.48 -14.57
C ILE A 69 26.26 23.61 -13.64
N VAL A 70 24.95 23.86 -13.61
CA VAL A 70 24.34 24.84 -12.72
C VAL A 70 23.79 24.09 -11.51
N GLN A 71 23.92 24.64 -10.31
CA GLN A 71 23.23 24.08 -9.16
C GLN A 71 21.74 24.44 -9.24
N ILE A 72 20.89 23.44 -9.44
CA ILE A 72 19.44 23.59 -9.63
C ILE A 72 18.71 23.02 -8.42
N GLU A 73 17.87 23.82 -7.77
CA GLU A 73 17.06 23.38 -6.64
C GLU A 73 15.82 22.61 -7.09
N ASP A 74 15.08 23.20 -8.03
CA ASP A 74 13.80 22.71 -8.52
C ASP A 74 13.61 22.86 -10.04
N ILE A 75 12.46 22.38 -10.51
CA ILE A 75 12.11 22.36 -11.94
C ILE A 75 11.78 23.77 -12.47
N GLU A 76 11.26 24.68 -11.64
CA GLU A 76 10.99 26.07 -12.05
C GLU A 76 12.30 26.81 -12.31
N GLU A 77 13.32 26.56 -11.49
CA GLU A 77 14.67 27.08 -11.70
C GLU A 77 15.32 26.47 -12.95
N LEU A 78 15.25 25.15 -13.13
CA LEU A 78 15.75 24.48 -14.33
C LEU A 78 15.20 25.12 -15.61
N ALA A 79 13.90 25.43 -15.62
CA ALA A 79 13.22 26.01 -16.77
C ALA A 79 13.80 27.36 -17.21
N ARG A 80 14.49 28.10 -16.34
CA ARG A 80 15.14 29.38 -16.67
C ARG A 80 16.43 29.22 -17.47
N TYR A 81 17.10 28.07 -17.36
CA TYR A 81 18.38 27.78 -18.01
C TYR A 81 18.24 26.86 -19.23
N VAL A 82 17.01 26.46 -19.57
CA VAL A 82 16.73 25.47 -20.60
C VAL A 82 15.80 26.07 -21.65
N ASP A 83 16.10 25.83 -22.92
CA ASP A 83 15.16 26.11 -23.99
C ASP A 83 14.03 25.07 -23.96
N VAL A 84 12.99 25.38 -23.18
CA VAL A 84 11.86 24.48 -22.92
C VAL A 84 11.13 24.17 -24.22
N LYS A 85 11.19 22.90 -24.65
CA LYS A 85 10.47 22.47 -25.85
C LYS A 85 8.98 22.44 -25.57
N GLN A 86 8.19 23.14 -26.38
CA GLN A 86 6.72 23.06 -26.31
C GLN A 86 6.27 21.59 -26.46
N GLN A 87 5.37 21.16 -25.59
CA GLN A 87 4.90 19.77 -25.49
C GLN A 87 5.99 18.73 -25.13
N GLY A 88 7.20 19.18 -24.77
CA GLY A 88 8.27 18.34 -24.24
C GLY A 88 7.98 17.85 -22.81
N ASN A 89 8.82 16.94 -22.31
CA ASN A 89 8.61 16.35 -20.99
C ASN A 89 8.74 17.38 -19.86
N LEU A 90 9.73 18.26 -19.92
CA LEU A 90 9.89 19.37 -18.96
C LEU A 90 8.66 20.30 -18.95
N TYR A 91 8.13 20.66 -20.12
CA TYR A 91 6.91 21.49 -20.24
C TYR A 91 5.70 20.83 -19.54
N ASN A 92 5.51 19.53 -19.72
CA ASN A 92 4.42 18.80 -19.08
C ASN A 92 4.55 18.81 -17.54
N ILE A 93 5.76 18.66 -17.02
CA ILE A 93 6.01 18.68 -15.58
C ILE A 93 5.75 20.07 -14.98
N ILE A 94 6.18 21.13 -15.67
CA ILE A 94 5.90 22.52 -15.27
C ILE A 94 4.38 22.76 -15.18
N ASN A 95 3.61 22.31 -16.16
CA ASN A 95 2.15 22.46 -16.14
C ASN A 95 1.50 21.72 -14.95
N LEU A 96 2.01 20.53 -14.60
CA LEU A 96 1.53 19.79 -13.42
C LEU A 96 1.82 20.56 -12.12
N GLN A 97 3.02 21.13 -12.00
CA GLN A 97 3.39 21.93 -10.82
C GLN A 97 2.57 23.22 -10.72
N GLN A 98 2.34 23.90 -11.85
CA GLN A 98 1.48 25.08 -11.90
C GLN A 98 0.03 24.78 -11.49
N PHE A 99 -0.52 23.63 -11.90
CA PHE A 99 -1.84 23.19 -11.44
C PHE A 99 -1.87 23.05 -9.92
N VAL A 100 -0.87 22.37 -9.33
CA VAL A 100 -0.79 22.14 -7.89
C VAL A 100 -0.63 23.45 -7.12
N LYS A 101 0.22 24.36 -7.61
CA LYS A 101 0.42 25.70 -7.03
C LYS A 101 -0.85 26.54 -7.05
N SER A 102 -1.53 26.60 -8.19
CA SER A 102 -2.83 27.27 -8.34
C SER A 102 -3.90 26.67 -7.41
N PHE A 103 -3.91 25.35 -7.25
CA PHE A 103 -4.81 24.70 -6.29
C PHE A 103 -4.44 24.99 -4.83
N GLU A 104 -3.14 25.02 -4.49
CA GLU A 104 -2.66 25.34 -3.14
C GLU A 104 -3.02 26.76 -2.73
N GLU A 105 -2.86 27.74 -3.64
CA GLU A 105 -3.32 29.12 -3.42
C GLU A 105 -4.84 29.19 -3.20
N PHE A 106 -5.61 28.43 -3.99
CA PHE A 106 -7.07 28.33 -3.83
C PHE A 106 -7.45 27.71 -2.47
N PHE A 107 -6.75 26.67 -2.06
CA PHE A 107 -6.95 25.97 -0.79
C PHE A 107 -6.62 26.86 0.42
N ILE A 108 -5.53 27.64 0.34
CA ILE A 108 -5.16 28.63 1.37
C ILE A 108 -6.27 29.69 1.51
N LYS A 109 -6.89 30.16 0.42
CA LYS A 109 -8.02 31.10 0.52
C LYS A 109 -9.23 30.49 1.24
N CYS A 110 -9.49 29.20 1.05
CA CYS A 110 -10.57 28.49 1.73
C CYS A 110 -10.32 28.32 3.24
N ILE A 111 -9.14 27.85 3.64
CA ILE A 111 -8.88 27.36 5.01
C ILE A 111 -7.92 28.24 5.80
N GLY A 112 -7.04 28.99 5.13
CA GLY A 112 -5.97 29.80 5.73
C GLY A 112 -4.64 29.03 5.93
N GLY A 113 -4.59 27.74 5.59
CA GLY A 113 -3.38 26.90 5.68
C GLY A 113 -2.98 26.32 4.32
N SER A 114 -1.68 26.00 4.17
CA SER A 114 -1.12 25.35 2.97
C SER A 114 -1.47 23.86 2.90
N LEU A 115 -1.30 23.27 1.72
CA LEU A 115 -1.47 21.82 1.55
C LEU A 115 -0.38 21.07 2.31
N TRP A 116 -0.73 19.97 2.97
CA TRP A 116 0.29 19.06 3.45
C TRP A 116 0.85 18.19 2.33
N SER A 117 1.96 17.50 2.58
CA SER A 117 2.62 16.69 1.57
C SER A 117 1.69 15.64 0.95
N LEU A 118 0.85 14.98 1.76
CA LEU A 118 -0.14 14.02 1.27
C LEU A 118 -1.24 14.64 0.40
N GLU A 119 -1.75 15.81 0.80
CA GLU A 119 -2.75 16.55 0.02
C GLU A 119 -2.14 17.10 -1.28
N ARG A 120 -0.87 17.53 -1.26
CA ARG A 120 -0.13 17.96 -2.45
C ARG A 120 0.07 16.80 -3.43
N SER A 121 0.37 15.60 -2.92
CA SER A 121 0.43 14.38 -3.73
C SER A 121 -0.93 14.05 -4.34
N TRP A 122 -2.04 14.19 -3.60
CA TRP A 122 -3.39 14.03 -4.15
C TRP A 122 -3.71 15.06 -5.23
N ALA A 123 -3.33 16.34 -5.03
CA ALA A 123 -3.50 17.38 -6.04
C ALA A 123 -2.72 17.05 -7.31
N LEU A 124 -1.48 16.55 -7.19
CA LEU A 124 -0.69 16.12 -8.33
C LEU A 124 -1.32 14.92 -9.05
N ARG A 125 -1.88 13.95 -8.32
CA ARG A 125 -2.62 12.82 -8.91
C ARG A 125 -3.84 13.29 -9.70
N VAL A 126 -4.56 14.30 -9.20
CA VAL A 126 -5.66 14.95 -9.94
C VAL A 126 -5.15 15.63 -11.19
N ALA A 127 -4.05 16.39 -11.11
CA ALA A 127 -3.41 17.04 -12.26
C ALA A 127 -2.99 16.03 -13.34
N GLN A 128 -2.54 14.85 -12.94
CA GLN A 128 -2.19 13.73 -13.82
C GLN A 128 -3.40 12.92 -14.33
N ASN A 129 -4.63 13.35 -14.04
CA ASN A 129 -5.88 12.67 -14.35
C ASN A 129 -5.94 11.20 -13.86
N GLN A 130 -5.46 10.95 -12.63
CA GLN A 130 -5.45 9.62 -12.03
C GLN A 130 -6.57 9.45 -11.01
N SER A 131 -7.32 8.35 -11.13
CA SER A 131 -8.26 7.91 -10.09
C SER A 131 -7.52 7.15 -8.99
N PHE A 132 -7.84 7.40 -7.72
CA PHE A 132 -7.17 6.76 -6.59
C PHE A 132 -8.03 6.69 -5.33
N ALA A 133 -7.60 5.86 -4.38
CA ALA A 133 -8.16 5.86 -3.03
C ALA A 133 -7.33 6.77 -2.12
N MET A 134 -7.95 7.65 -1.34
CA MET A 134 -7.25 8.49 -0.34
C MET A 134 -6.87 7.63 0.86
N ILE A 135 -5.66 7.07 0.81
CA ILE A 135 -5.05 6.34 1.92
C ILE A 135 -4.42 7.36 2.85
N ALA A 136 -5.08 7.61 3.97
CA ALA A 136 -4.58 8.52 4.99
C ALA A 136 -5.18 8.16 6.35
N PRO A 137 -4.54 8.58 7.44
CA PRO A 137 -5.17 8.69 8.75
C PRO A 137 -6.51 9.42 8.73
N THR A 138 -7.30 9.25 9.80
CA THR A 138 -8.42 10.14 10.08
C THR A 138 -7.91 11.53 10.49
N GLY A 139 -8.73 12.55 10.29
CA GLY A 139 -8.34 13.93 10.58
C GLY A 139 -7.42 14.58 9.54
N VAL A 140 -6.95 13.86 8.51
CA VAL A 140 -6.08 14.45 7.48
C VAL A 140 -6.78 15.40 6.50
N GLY A 141 -8.06 15.68 6.71
CA GLY A 141 -8.80 16.58 5.84
C GLY A 141 -9.29 15.95 4.53
N LYS A 142 -9.36 14.62 4.39
CA LYS A 142 -9.85 13.92 3.17
C LYS A 142 -11.13 14.52 2.58
N THR A 143 -12.15 14.67 3.42
CA THR A 143 -13.42 15.29 3.03
C THR A 143 -13.22 16.74 2.64
N THR A 144 -12.48 17.52 3.42
CA THR A 144 -12.18 18.92 3.14
C THR A 144 -11.46 19.10 1.80
N PHE A 145 -10.39 18.33 1.56
CA PHE A 145 -9.67 18.28 0.29
C PHE A 145 -10.61 17.93 -0.87
N GLY A 146 -11.42 16.88 -0.72
CA GLY A 146 -12.36 16.44 -1.75
C GLY A 146 -13.39 17.51 -2.12
N LEU A 147 -13.94 18.22 -1.12
CA LEU A 147 -14.88 19.32 -1.32
C LEU A 147 -14.22 20.53 -2.00
N ILE A 148 -13.02 20.94 -1.56
CA ILE A 148 -12.34 22.11 -2.15
C ILE A 148 -11.84 21.80 -3.56
N MET A 149 -11.33 20.59 -3.81
CA MET A 149 -10.96 20.13 -5.15
C MET A 149 -12.17 20.10 -6.09
N ALA A 150 -13.33 19.66 -5.60
CA ALA A 150 -14.59 19.72 -6.35
C ALA A 150 -14.93 21.16 -6.77
N ILE A 151 -14.90 22.11 -5.83
CA ILE A 151 -15.16 23.52 -6.12
C ILE A 151 -14.13 24.09 -7.10
N TYR A 152 -12.84 23.80 -6.88
CA TYR A 152 -11.75 24.27 -7.74
C TYR A 152 -11.91 23.79 -9.19
N LEU A 153 -12.20 22.50 -9.40
CA LEU A 153 -12.40 21.94 -10.74
C LEU A 153 -13.65 22.51 -11.42
N ALA A 154 -14.75 22.67 -10.67
CA ALA A 154 -15.97 23.27 -11.20
C ALA A 154 -15.73 24.74 -11.60
N TYR A 155 -15.11 25.53 -10.74
CA TYR A 155 -14.90 26.95 -10.96
C TYR A 155 -13.82 27.26 -12.01
N LYS A 156 -12.62 26.67 -11.91
CA LYS A 156 -11.49 27.01 -12.79
C LYS A 156 -11.54 26.32 -14.15
N PHE A 157 -12.15 25.13 -14.22
CA PHE A 157 -12.10 24.28 -15.40
C PHE A 157 -13.49 23.90 -15.94
N ASN A 158 -14.56 24.48 -15.38
CA ASN A 158 -15.95 24.23 -15.78
C ASN A 158 -16.30 22.73 -15.81
N LYS A 159 -15.79 21.99 -14.82
CA LYS A 159 -15.96 20.54 -14.71
C LYS A 159 -17.25 20.19 -13.97
N LYS A 160 -18.00 19.20 -14.47
CA LYS A 160 -19.17 18.68 -13.75
C LYS A 160 -18.74 17.72 -12.66
N VAL A 161 -19.14 18.01 -11.43
CA VAL A 161 -18.69 17.29 -10.23
C VAL A 161 -19.83 16.54 -9.56
N TYR A 162 -19.54 15.32 -9.08
CA TYR A 162 -20.43 14.54 -8.22
C TYR A 162 -19.79 14.18 -6.89
N ILE A 163 -20.48 14.45 -5.79
CA ILE A 163 -20.07 14.12 -4.43
C ILE A 163 -21.08 13.13 -3.83
N LEU A 164 -20.58 12.00 -3.34
CA LEU A 164 -21.36 10.97 -2.66
C LEU A 164 -21.04 10.96 -1.16
N ALA A 165 -21.99 11.42 -0.36
CA ALA A 165 -21.92 11.38 1.10
C ALA A 165 -22.60 10.09 1.64
N PRO A 166 -22.09 9.47 2.73
CA PRO A 166 -22.62 8.19 3.19
C PRO A 166 -24.03 8.28 3.78
N THR A 167 -24.42 9.43 4.32
CA THR A 167 -25.72 9.63 4.97
C THR A 167 -26.39 10.93 4.51
N THR A 168 -27.72 10.97 4.64
CA THR A 168 -28.52 12.19 4.39
C THR A 168 -28.03 13.39 5.22
N ILE A 169 -27.60 13.17 6.46
CA ILE A 169 -27.10 14.25 7.32
C ILE A 169 -25.80 14.84 6.75
N LEU A 170 -24.90 13.99 6.24
CA LEU A 170 -23.65 14.45 5.63
C LEU A 170 -23.86 15.20 4.32
N VAL A 171 -24.88 14.84 3.52
CA VAL A 171 -25.28 15.65 2.35
C VAL A 171 -25.59 17.09 2.77
N GLN A 172 -26.41 17.28 3.81
CA GLN A 172 -26.76 18.62 4.32
C GLN A 172 -25.52 19.37 4.88
N GLN A 173 -24.61 18.65 5.54
CA GLN A 173 -23.38 19.25 6.04
C GLN A 173 -22.45 19.67 4.92
N TYR A 174 -22.34 18.88 3.84
CA TYR A 174 -21.51 19.21 2.69
C TYR A 174 -22.08 20.38 1.90
N GLU A 175 -23.38 20.42 1.66
CA GLU A 175 -24.07 21.57 1.05
C GLU A 175 -23.73 22.87 1.80
N LYS A 176 -23.92 22.88 3.13
CA LYS A 176 -23.58 24.03 3.97
C LYS A 176 -22.09 24.39 3.94
N ARG A 177 -21.20 23.40 3.92
CA ARG A 177 -19.74 23.63 3.86
C ARG A 177 -19.31 24.19 2.50
N ILE A 178 -19.83 23.63 1.41
CA ILE A 178 -19.58 24.12 0.05
C ILE A 178 -20.04 25.57 -0.05
N GLN A 179 -21.26 25.88 0.39
CA GLN A 179 -21.77 27.26 0.35
C GLN A 179 -20.87 28.23 1.13
N ARG A 180 -20.44 27.86 2.36
CA ARG A 180 -19.50 28.68 3.13
C ARG A 180 -18.17 28.94 2.40
N PHE A 181 -17.63 27.95 1.69
CA PHE A 181 -16.43 28.14 0.89
C PHE A 181 -16.68 29.05 -0.31
N LEU A 182 -17.82 28.89 -1.00
CA LEU A 182 -18.22 29.75 -2.11
C LEU A 182 -18.37 31.21 -1.67
N ASP A 183 -19.05 31.44 -0.54
CA ASP A 183 -19.24 32.79 0.04
C ASP A 183 -17.88 33.41 0.40
N LYS A 184 -16.99 32.65 1.05
CA LYS A 184 -15.66 33.11 1.43
C LYS A 184 -14.79 33.46 0.22
N LEU A 185 -14.96 32.75 -0.90
CA LEU A 185 -14.22 32.97 -2.14
C LEU A 185 -14.89 34.00 -3.06
N ASN A 186 -16.10 34.45 -2.74
CA ASN A 186 -16.96 35.26 -3.61
C ASN A 186 -17.18 34.62 -4.99
N ILE A 187 -17.51 33.32 -5.01
CA ILE A 187 -17.74 32.52 -6.22
C ILE A 187 -19.19 32.06 -6.25
N VAL A 188 -19.81 32.11 -7.44
CA VAL A 188 -21.14 31.55 -7.68
C VAL A 188 -21.02 30.26 -8.49
N LEU A 189 -21.49 29.15 -7.91
CA LEU A 189 -21.66 27.87 -8.59
C LEU A 189 -23.07 27.33 -8.30
N ASN A 190 -23.67 26.64 -9.25
CA ASN A 190 -24.95 25.96 -9.11
C ASN A 190 -24.74 24.59 -8.42
N VAL A 191 -24.97 24.58 -7.10
CA VAL A 191 -24.85 23.39 -6.25
C VAL A 191 -26.22 22.76 -6.04
N ILE A 192 -26.37 21.49 -6.42
CA ILE A 192 -27.57 20.68 -6.19
C ILE A 192 -27.27 19.65 -5.11
N ALA A 193 -27.98 19.72 -3.98
CA ALA A 193 -27.97 18.67 -2.95
C ALA A 193 -29.32 17.95 -2.91
N ILE A 194 -29.34 16.62 -3.06
CA ILE A 194 -30.59 15.83 -3.00
C ILE A 194 -30.53 14.80 -1.88
N HIS A 195 -31.48 14.89 -0.94
CA HIS A 195 -31.58 13.99 0.20
C HIS A 195 -33.03 13.75 0.64
N SER A 196 -33.25 12.75 1.50
CA SER A 196 -34.59 12.29 1.91
C SER A 196 -35.41 13.26 2.77
N ARG A 197 -34.84 14.40 3.17
CA ARG A 197 -35.51 15.41 4.02
C ARG A 197 -35.93 16.67 3.24
N ILE A 198 -35.73 16.69 1.92
CA ILE A 198 -36.18 17.80 1.05
C ILE A 198 -37.68 17.63 0.75
N THR A 199 -38.40 18.74 0.62
CA THR A 199 -39.80 18.73 0.22
C THR A 199 -39.99 18.14 -1.18
N HIS A 200 -41.14 17.50 -1.42
CA HIS A 200 -41.40 16.83 -2.70
C HIS A 200 -41.31 17.80 -3.90
N LYS A 201 -41.86 19.01 -3.76
CA LYS A 201 -41.80 20.05 -4.81
C LYS A 201 -40.36 20.44 -5.15
N LYS A 202 -39.53 20.76 -4.16
CA LYS A 202 -38.13 21.16 -4.38
C LYS A 202 -37.31 20.01 -4.95
N LYS A 203 -37.60 18.78 -4.55
CA LYS A 203 -36.94 17.59 -5.08
C LYS A 203 -37.19 17.43 -6.59
N ILE A 204 -38.43 17.57 -7.07
CA ILE A 204 -38.74 17.48 -8.51
C ILE A 204 -37.97 18.54 -9.32
N GLU A 205 -37.94 19.77 -8.82
CA GLU A 205 -37.20 20.88 -9.45
C GLU A 205 -35.71 20.55 -9.60
N LEU A 206 -35.06 20.11 -8.52
CA LEU A 206 -33.65 19.72 -8.53
C LEU A 206 -33.39 18.49 -9.43
N GLU A 207 -34.32 17.54 -9.49
CA GLU A 207 -34.22 16.38 -10.37
C GLU A 207 -34.33 16.74 -11.85
N ASN A 208 -35.14 17.74 -12.21
CA ASN A 208 -35.22 18.26 -13.57
C ASN A 208 -33.91 18.96 -13.98
N ASN A 209 -33.38 19.85 -13.13
CA ASN A 209 -32.09 20.50 -13.37
C ASN A 209 -30.95 19.47 -13.55
N LEU A 210 -30.96 18.41 -12.74
CA LEU A 210 -30.02 17.30 -12.86
C LEU A 210 -30.17 16.55 -14.19
N ARG A 211 -31.38 16.23 -14.64
CA ARG A 211 -31.64 15.55 -15.93
C ARG A 211 -31.12 16.35 -17.12
N ASP A 212 -31.29 17.66 -17.07
CA ASP A 212 -30.88 18.56 -18.15
C ASP A 212 -29.41 18.97 -18.05
N GLY A 213 -28.75 18.62 -16.95
CA GLY A 213 -27.34 18.91 -16.73
C GLY A 213 -27.07 20.36 -16.32
N HIS A 214 -28.09 21.08 -15.85
CA HIS A 214 -28.00 22.45 -15.35
C HIS A 214 -27.53 22.47 -13.88
N PHE A 215 -26.26 22.13 -13.66
CA PHE A 215 -25.59 22.21 -12.36
C PHE A 215 -24.07 22.10 -12.54
N ASP A 216 -23.33 22.59 -11.55
CA ASP A 216 -21.87 22.47 -11.49
C ASP A 216 -21.44 21.36 -10.52
N ILE A 217 -22.08 21.31 -9.34
CA ILE A 217 -21.79 20.33 -8.29
C ILE A 217 -23.06 19.63 -7.85
N LEU A 218 -23.06 18.29 -7.91
CA LEU A 218 -24.12 17.44 -7.37
C LEU A 218 -23.66 16.79 -6.06
N VAL A 219 -24.51 16.79 -5.02
CA VAL A 219 -24.27 16.12 -3.74
C VAL A 219 -25.43 15.20 -3.40
N THR A 220 -25.20 13.89 -3.30
CA THR A 220 -26.26 12.93 -2.93
C THR A 220 -25.74 11.78 -2.07
N THR A 221 -26.59 10.79 -1.78
CA THR A 221 -26.20 9.54 -1.14
C THR A 221 -26.09 8.39 -2.16
N PRO A 222 -25.26 7.35 -1.90
CA PRO A 222 -25.21 6.15 -2.74
C PRO A 222 -26.58 5.47 -2.92
N ILE A 223 -27.46 5.54 -1.91
CA ILE A 223 -28.82 5.03 -1.96
C ILE A 223 -29.67 5.81 -2.98
N TYR A 224 -29.53 7.14 -3.00
CA TYR A 224 -30.21 7.99 -3.97
C TYR A 224 -29.75 7.63 -5.39
N LEU A 225 -28.43 7.55 -5.63
CA LEU A 225 -27.87 7.11 -6.91
C LEU A 225 -28.48 5.78 -7.37
N HIS A 226 -28.52 4.78 -6.49
CA HIS A 226 -29.08 3.47 -6.83
C HIS A 226 -30.57 3.55 -7.24
N ARG A 227 -31.39 4.29 -6.49
CA ARG A 227 -32.85 4.37 -6.72
C ARG A 227 -33.23 5.21 -7.94
N SER A 228 -32.42 6.21 -8.27
CA SER A 228 -32.69 7.17 -9.34
C SER A 228 -31.95 6.87 -10.64
N PHE A 229 -31.09 5.84 -10.66
CA PHE A 229 -30.22 5.57 -11.82
C PHE A 229 -30.99 5.47 -13.13
N ASP A 230 -31.97 4.56 -13.20
CA ASP A 230 -32.73 4.30 -14.42
C ASP A 230 -33.62 5.48 -14.84
N LYS A 231 -34.08 6.31 -13.90
CA LYS A 231 -35.04 7.40 -14.16
C LYS A 231 -34.39 8.76 -14.43
N ILE A 232 -33.17 8.98 -13.93
CA ILE A 232 -32.51 10.30 -13.94
C ILE A 232 -31.14 10.18 -14.60
N PHE A 233 -30.27 9.35 -14.03
CA PHE A 233 -28.89 9.26 -14.49
C PHE A 233 -28.75 8.59 -15.87
N ARG A 234 -29.66 7.68 -16.25
CA ARG A 234 -29.70 7.12 -17.62
C ARG A 234 -29.93 8.23 -18.65
N ASN A 235 -30.94 9.09 -18.45
CA ASN A 235 -31.21 10.23 -19.34
C ASN A 235 -30.02 11.20 -19.39
N PHE A 236 -29.38 11.46 -18.26
CA PHE A 236 -28.16 12.29 -18.19
C PHE A 236 -27.06 11.72 -19.11
N ILE A 237 -26.80 10.41 -19.06
CA ILE A 237 -25.83 9.72 -19.92
C ILE A 237 -26.27 9.70 -21.39
N GLU A 238 -27.55 9.46 -21.68
CA GLU A 238 -28.10 9.43 -23.05
C GLU A 238 -27.99 10.79 -23.75
N LYS A 239 -28.10 11.89 -22.99
CA LYS A 239 -27.77 13.25 -23.44
C LYS A 239 -26.27 13.51 -23.62
N LYS A 240 -25.44 12.46 -23.59
CA LYS A 240 -23.97 12.49 -23.68
C LYS A 240 -23.29 13.29 -22.56
N ASN A 241 -23.97 13.51 -21.43
CA ASN A 241 -23.32 14.09 -20.26
C ASN A 241 -22.52 13.02 -19.50
N LYS A 242 -21.46 13.45 -18.84
CA LYS A 242 -20.67 12.67 -17.90
C LYS A 242 -20.23 13.55 -16.74
N PHE A 243 -19.77 12.92 -15.67
CA PHE A 243 -19.06 13.61 -14.61
C PHE A 243 -17.56 13.56 -14.88
N ASP A 244 -16.91 14.72 -14.79
CA ASP A 244 -15.46 14.83 -14.93
C ASP A 244 -14.73 14.45 -13.64
N PHE A 245 -15.40 14.64 -12.49
CA PHE A 245 -14.85 14.32 -11.18
C PHE A 245 -15.95 13.77 -10.27
N ILE A 246 -15.67 12.63 -9.65
CA ILE A 246 -16.52 12.01 -8.64
C ILE A 246 -15.72 11.84 -7.35
N PHE A 247 -16.23 12.40 -6.25
CA PHE A 247 -15.69 12.22 -4.91
C PHE A 247 -16.64 11.37 -4.06
N VAL A 248 -16.12 10.32 -3.45
CA VAL A 248 -16.86 9.40 -2.58
C VAL A 248 -16.22 9.40 -1.20
N ASP A 249 -16.94 9.92 -0.20
CA ASP A 249 -16.38 10.11 1.14
C ASP A 249 -16.31 8.82 1.97
N ASP A 250 -17.09 7.80 1.63
CA ASP A 250 -17.02 6.48 2.28
C ASP A 250 -17.20 5.35 1.27
N VAL A 251 -16.14 4.55 1.09
CA VAL A 251 -16.17 3.32 0.27
C VAL A 251 -17.29 2.39 0.71
N ASP A 252 -17.46 2.18 2.01
CA ASP A 252 -18.30 1.10 2.53
C ASP A 252 -19.77 1.33 2.17
N ALA A 253 -20.19 2.60 2.06
CA ALA A 253 -21.52 2.99 1.57
C ALA A 253 -21.75 2.62 0.09
N VAL A 254 -20.70 2.65 -0.74
CA VAL A 254 -20.75 2.23 -2.15
C VAL A 254 -20.66 0.71 -2.29
N MET A 255 -19.86 0.03 -1.45
CA MET A 255 -19.64 -1.42 -1.53
C MET A 255 -20.86 -2.27 -1.11
N LYS A 256 -21.75 -1.74 -0.28
CA LYS A 256 -22.99 -2.42 0.12
C LYS A 256 -24.00 -2.55 -1.04
N GLY A 257 -23.97 -1.62 -1.99
CA GLY A 257 -24.88 -1.61 -3.12
C GLY A 257 -24.40 -2.52 -4.26
N SER A 258 -25.26 -3.41 -4.73
CA SER A 258 -24.88 -4.39 -5.74
C SER A 258 -24.42 -3.73 -7.05
N LYS A 259 -25.13 -2.73 -7.58
CA LYS A 259 -24.84 -2.11 -8.89
C LYS A 259 -24.13 -0.74 -8.85
N ILE A 260 -23.89 -0.17 -7.67
CA ILE A 260 -23.41 1.22 -7.55
C ILE A 260 -22.04 1.41 -8.21
N VAL A 261 -21.15 0.43 -8.11
CA VAL A 261 -19.83 0.47 -8.79
C VAL A 261 -19.97 0.61 -10.30
N GLU A 262 -20.88 -0.14 -10.92
CA GLU A 262 -21.14 -0.08 -12.37
C GLU A 262 -21.75 1.28 -12.73
N TYR A 263 -22.66 1.80 -11.91
CA TYR A 263 -23.27 3.13 -12.11
C TYR A 263 -22.24 4.26 -12.08
N LEU A 264 -21.31 4.21 -11.12
CA LEU A 264 -20.21 5.19 -11.06
C LEU A 264 -19.34 5.15 -12.32
N LEU A 265 -18.95 3.96 -12.76
CA LEU A 265 -18.15 3.80 -13.98
C LEU A 265 -18.88 4.35 -15.21
N LYS A 266 -20.19 4.08 -15.33
CA LYS A 266 -21.01 4.63 -16.41
C LYS A 266 -21.08 6.16 -16.39
N LEU A 267 -21.25 6.73 -15.20
CA LEU A 267 -21.29 8.18 -15.01
C LEU A 267 -19.96 8.88 -15.31
N MET A 268 -18.83 8.15 -15.25
CA MET A 268 -17.53 8.65 -15.68
C MET A 268 -17.31 8.52 -17.20
N GLY A 269 -18.15 7.78 -17.92
CA GLY A 269 -18.07 7.58 -19.37
C GLY A 269 -17.63 6.19 -19.84
N PHE A 270 -17.62 5.17 -18.96
CA PHE A 270 -17.49 3.77 -19.39
C PHE A 270 -18.83 3.24 -19.88
N ASP A 271 -18.83 2.44 -20.95
CA ASP A 271 -20.05 1.78 -21.43
C ASP A 271 -20.15 0.33 -20.93
N ASP A 272 -21.25 -0.34 -21.27
CA ASP A 272 -21.49 -1.72 -20.86
C ASP A 272 -20.44 -2.70 -21.43
N ARG A 273 -19.90 -2.43 -22.62
CA ARG A 273 -18.85 -3.24 -23.24
C ARG A 273 -17.54 -3.09 -22.47
N ASP A 274 -17.17 -1.88 -22.05
CA ASP A 274 -16.00 -1.64 -21.23
C ASP A 274 -16.08 -2.39 -19.89
N ILE A 275 -17.25 -2.36 -19.24
CA ILE A 275 -17.50 -3.06 -17.97
C ILE A 275 -17.39 -4.57 -18.16
N GLU A 276 -17.92 -5.12 -19.25
CA GLU A 276 -17.79 -6.53 -19.60
C GLU A 276 -16.33 -6.94 -19.82
N ILE A 277 -15.55 -6.13 -20.56
CA ILE A 277 -14.10 -6.31 -20.72
C ILE A 277 -13.41 -6.31 -19.36
N GLY A 278 -13.79 -5.41 -18.45
CA GLY A 278 -13.30 -5.38 -17.07
C GLY A 278 -13.52 -6.70 -16.32
N TYR A 279 -14.72 -7.28 -16.41
CA TYR A 279 -15.01 -8.60 -15.83
C TYR A 279 -14.21 -9.72 -16.49
N LYS A 280 -14.10 -9.72 -17.83
CA LYS A 280 -13.27 -10.68 -18.58
C LYS A 280 -11.82 -10.62 -18.12
N LEU A 281 -11.23 -9.43 -17.99
CA LEU A 281 -9.87 -9.23 -17.48
C LEU A 281 -9.68 -9.83 -16.07
N ILE A 282 -10.64 -9.63 -15.16
CA ILE A 282 -10.60 -10.20 -13.80
C ILE A 282 -10.52 -11.73 -13.86
N ASP A 283 -11.33 -12.35 -14.73
CA ASP A 283 -11.42 -13.81 -14.85
C ASP A 283 -10.22 -14.40 -15.61
N LEU A 284 -9.72 -13.73 -16.65
CA LEU A 284 -8.52 -14.12 -17.41
C LEU A 284 -7.25 -14.03 -16.55
N LYS A 285 -7.04 -12.94 -15.81
CA LYS A 285 -5.91 -12.80 -14.86
C LYS A 285 -5.97 -13.84 -13.74
N ARG A 286 -7.17 -14.22 -13.32
CA ARG A 286 -7.35 -15.32 -12.38
C ARG A 286 -6.95 -16.65 -13.00
N ARG A 287 -7.43 -16.96 -14.21
CA ARG A 287 -7.12 -18.21 -14.93
C ARG A 287 -5.63 -18.37 -15.26
N SER A 288 -4.97 -17.32 -15.75
CA SER A 288 -3.54 -17.34 -16.06
C SER A 288 -2.68 -17.72 -14.85
N SER A 289 -3.04 -17.26 -13.66
CA SER A 289 -2.36 -17.64 -12.41
C SER A 289 -2.43 -19.15 -12.09
N PHE A 290 -3.41 -19.88 -12.66
CA PHE A 290 -3.49 -21.34 -12.54
C PHE A 290 -2.72 -22.05 -13.65
N CYS A 291 -2.73 -21.51 -14.88
CA CYS A 291 -2.04 -22.09 -16.02
C CYS A 291 -0.51 -22.12 -15.84
N VAL A 292 0.07 -21.10 -15.20
CA VAL A 292 1.51 -21.05 -14.87
C VAL A 292 1.95 -22.16 -13.90
N ASN A 293 1.04 -22.69 -13.07
CA ASN A 293 1.38 -23.76 -12.11
C ASN A 293 1.25 -25.18 -12.68
N LEU A 294 0.81 -25.33 -13.93
CA LEU A 294 0.45 -26.61 -14.54
C LEU A 294 1.19 -26.90 -15.86
N ASP A 295 2.14 -26.05 -16.27
CA ASP A 295 2.90 -26.17 -17.53
C ASP A 295 2.02 -26.51 -18.76
N LYS A 296 0.84 -25.90 -18.85
CA LYS A 296 -0.07 -26.04 -20.00
C LYS A 296 -0.18 -24.74 -20.77
N GLU A 297 -0.05 -24.81 -22.10
CA GLU A 297 -0.40 -23.71 -22.99
C GLU A 297 -1.88 -23.37 -22.85
N CYS A 298 -2.14 -22.17 -22.36
CA CYS A 298 -3.46 -21.72 -21.96
C CYS A 298 -3.96 -20.73 -23.03
N LEU A 299 -4.74 -21.26 -23.97
CA LEU A 299 -5.26 -20.51 -25.11
C LEU A 299 -6.70 -20.03 -24.83
N ILE A 300 -7.01 -18.84 -25.31
CA ILE A 300 -8.36 -18.26 -25.37
C ILE A 300 -8.59 -17.90 -26.83
N ASP A 301 -9.56 -18.55 -27.47
CA ASP A 301 -9.90 -18.35 -28.89
C ASP A 301 -8.67 -18.49 -29.82
N GLY A 302 -7.82 -19.50 -29.54
CA GLY A 302 -6.59 -19.75 -30.30
C GLY A 302 -5.41 -18.83 -30.00
N LYS A 303 -5.56 -17.82 -29.13
CA LYS A 303 -4.48 -16.91 -28.70
C LYS A 303 -3.98 -17.23 -27.29
N PRO A 304 -2.69 -17.05 -26.98
CA PRO A 304 -2.19 -17.10 -25.61
C PRO A 304 -2.96 -16.17 -24.66
N ILE A 305 -3.34 -16.66 -23.48
CA ILE A 305 -4.11 -15.90 -22.49
C ILE A 305 -3.47 -14.55 -22.13
N LEU A 306 -2.14 -14.46 -22.12
CA LEU A 306 -1.40 -13.23 -21.82
C LEU A 306 -1.60 -12.17 -22.90
N ASP A 307 -1.66 -12.56 -24.16
CA ASP A 307 -1.90 -11.64 -25.29
C ASP A 307 -3.30 -11.04 -25.20
N VAL A 308 -4.30 -11.88 -24.90
CA VAL A 308 -5.70 -11.43 -24.74
C VAL A 308 -5.83 -10.48 -23.54
N ILE A 309 -5.10 -10.74 -22.44
CA ILE A 309 -5.04 -9.83 -21.29
C ILE A 309 -4.41 -8.48 -21.70
N GLU A 310 -3.33 -8.50 -22.47
CA GLU A 310 -2.65 -7.28 -22.93
C GLU A 310 -3.53 -6.46 -23.87
N GLU A 311 -4.19 -7.10 -24.84
CA GLU A 311 -5.10 -6.49 -25.80
C GLU A 311 -6.23 -5.73 -25.08
N TYR A 312 -6.94 -6.41 -24.18
CA TYR A 312 -7.99 -5.78 -23.38
C TYR A 312 -7.46 -4.69 -22.45
N SER A 313 -6.29 -4.89 -21.84
CA SER A 313 -5.69 -3.87 -20.96
C SER A 313 -5.33 -2.60 -21.74
N LYS A 314 -4.83 -2.72 -22.97
CA LYS A 314 -4.54 -1.58 -23.86
C LYS A 314 -5.82 -0.86 -24.28
N ALA A 315 -6.88 -1.59 -24.62
CA ALA A 315 -8.18 -1.01 -24.97
C ALA A 315 -8.75 -0.16 -23.82
N ILE A 316 -8.73 -0.70 -22.60
CA ILE A 316 -9.18 0.02 -21.40
C ILE A 316 -8.29 1.22 -21.08
N SER A 317 -6.97 1.11 -21.21
CA SER A 317 -6.05 2.25 -20.98
C SER A 317 -6.32 3.41 -21.94
N LYS A 318 -6.61 3.12 -23.23
CA LYS A 318 -7.05 4.14 -24.20
C LYS A 318 -8.37 4.79 -23.81
N LYS A 319 -9.37 3.99 -23.42
CA LYS A 319 -10.69 4.49 -23.00
C LYS A 319 -10.59 5.41 -21.78
N ARG A 320 -9.80 5.02 -20.77
CA ARG A 320 -9.63 5.75 -19.51
C ARG A 320 -9.23 7.22 -19.70
N LYS A 321 -8.46 7.55 -20.74
CA LYS A 321 -8.04 8.93 -21.04
C LYS A 321 -9.20 9.90 -21.26
N TYR A 322 -10.37 9.39 -21.66
CA TYR A 322 -11.57 10.19 -21.93
C TYR A 322 -12.63 10.08 -20.83
N CYS A 323 -12.36 9.30 -19.79
CA CYS A 323 -13.27 9.14 -18.66
C CYS A 323 -13.00 10.20 -17.58
N GLY A 324 -14.01 10.45 -16.74
CA GLY A 324 -13.86 11.25 -15.54
C GLY A 324 -12.93 10.59 -14.52
N LEU A 325 -12.63 11.35 -13.46
CA LEU A 325 -11.75 10.95 -12.37
C LEU A 325 -12.59 10.55 -11.14
N LEU A 326 -12.19 9.48 -10.46
CA LEU A 326 -12.82 9.01 -9.22
C LEU A 326 -11.82 9.06 -8.07
N ILE A 327 -12.18 9.76 -7.00
CA ILE A 327 -11.50 9.68 -5.72
C ILE A 327 -12.44 9.06 -4.68
N ILE A 328 -11.92 8.09 -3.93
CA ILE A 328 -12.66 7.42 -2.86
C ILE A 328 -11.86 7.46 -1.56
N SER A 329 -12.44 7.91 -0.46
CA SER A 329 -11.82 7.80 0.86
C SER A 329 -11.67 6.33 1.28
N SER A 330 -10.47 5.87 1.63
CA SER A 330 -10.12 4.46 1.91
C SER A 330 -11.13 3.68 2.77
N ALA A 331 -11.29 2.37 2.51
CA ALA A 331 -12.27 1.52 3.21
C ALA A 331 -11.87 1.19 4.65
N THR A 332 -12.81 1.34 5.60
CA THR A 332 -12.66 0.80 6.96
C THR A 332 -12.98 -0.71 7.04
N GLY A 333 -13.46 -1.30 5.94
CA GLY A 333 -13.82 -2.70 5.85
C GLY A 333 -13.15 -3.53 4.76
N LYS A 334 -13.34 -4.85 4.86
CA LYS A 334 -12.87 -5.82 3.87
C LYS A 334 -13.73 -5.69 2.61
N ALA A 335 -13.35 -4.82 1.68
CA ALA A 335 -13.95 -4.79 0.35
C ALA A 335 -13.67 -6.14 -0.35
N ARG A 336 -14.72 -6.94 -0.57
CA ARG A 336 -14.68 -8.26 -1.21
C ARG A 336 -15.65 -8.29 -2.39
N GLY A 337 -15.31 -9.04 -3.44
CA GLY A 337 -16.18 -9.25 -4.60
C GLY A 337 -15.47 -8.99 -5.93
N LYS A 338 -16.03 -9.52 -7.03
CA LYS A 338 -15.54 -9.25 -8.39
C LYS A 338 -15.70 -7.77 -8.76
N ARG A 339 -16.80 -7.13 -8.33
CA ARG A 339 -17.12 -5.73 -8.64
C ARG A 339 -16.06 -4.73 -8.18
N VAL A 340 -15.54 -4.89 -6.96
CA VAL A 340 -14.48 -4.02 -6.42
C VAL A 340 -13.22 -4.06 -7.28
N LYS A 341 -12.96 -5.19 -7.95
CA LYS A 341 -11.80 -5.33 -8.84
C LYS A 341 -11.99 -4.57 -10.16
N LEU A 342 -13.21 -4.14 -10.52
CA LEU A 342 -13.42 -3.30 -11.69
C LEU A 342 -12.66 -1.97 -11.58
N PHE A 343 -12.59 -1.34 -10.40
CA PHE A 343 -11.77 -0.14 -10.22
C PHE A 343 -10.30 -0.40 -10.55
N ARG A 344 -9.78 -1.58 -10.20
CA ARG A 344 -8.40 -1.94 -10.50
C ARG A 344 -8.17 -2.12 -12.00
N GLU A 345 -9.06 -2.81 -12.69
CA GLU A 345 -8.90 -3.05 -14.14
C GLU A 345 -9.23 -1.79 -14.97
N LEU A 346 -10.31 -1.09 -14.65
CA LEU A 346 -10.82 0.05 -15.44
C LEU A 346 -10.19 1.38 -15.07
N LEU A 347 -9.90 1.62 -13.78
CA LEU A 347 -9.39 2.90 -13.28
C LEU A 347 -7.93 2.85 -12.81
N GLY A 348 -7.34 1.66 -12.67
CA GLY A 348 -5.92 1.48 -12.33
C GLY A 348 -5.58 1.49 -10.83
N PHE A 349 -6.57 1.57 -9.95
CA PHE A 349 -6.36 1.54 -8.49
C PHE A 349 -7.19 0.46 -7.80
N SER A 350 -6.64 -0.14 -6.75
CA SER A 350 -7.40 -1.03 -5.89
C SER A 350 -7.83 -0.33 -4.61
N ILE A 351 -8.96 -0.76 -4.05
CA ILE A 351 -9.37 -0.37 -2.72
C ILE A 351 -8.68 -1.31 -1.74
N GLY A 352 -7.64 -0.82 -1.06
CA GLY A 352 -7.06 -1.52 0.07
C GLY A 352 -7.84 -1.28 1.35
N SER A 353 -7.73 -2.23 2.28
CA SER A 353 -8.16 -2.04 3.66
C SER A 353 -6.92 -1.70 4.47
N THR A 354 -6.79 -0.47 4.94
CA THR A 354 -5.78 -0.15 5.94
C THR A 354 -6.20 -0.84 7.23
N VAL A 355 -5.52 -1.92 7.59
CA VAL A 355 -5.53 -2.36 8.99
C VAL A 355 -4.53 -1.43 9.67
N GLU A 356 -5.01 -0.26 10.10
CA GLU A 356 -4.21 0.66 10.90
C GLU A 356 -3.93 -0.01 12.24
N VAL A 357 -2.77 -0.66 12.38
CA VAL A 357 -2.25 -1.09 13.68
C VAL A 357 -1.28 -0.02 14.19
N TYR A 358 -1.72 1.25 14.18
CA TYR A 358 -1.01 2.33 14.85
C TYR A 358 -1.71 2.60 16.17
N ARG A 359 -1.14 2.03 17.23
CA ARG A 359 -1.61 2.15 18.61
C ARG A 359 -0.51 2.83 19.41
N ASN A 360 -0.80 4.01 19.95
CA ASN A 360 0.01 4.62 21.00
C ASN A 360 -0.76 4.46 22.32
N ILE A 361 -0.87 3.20 22.75
CA ILE A 361 -1.70 2.82 23.88
C ILE A 361 -0.82 2.28 24.99
N VAL A 362 -1.04 2.76 26.20
CA VAL A 362 -0.51 2.09 27.40
C VAL A 362 -1.47 0.94 27.72
N ASP A 363 -1.01 -0.28 27.49
CA ASP A 363 -1.75 -1.50 27.81
C ASP A 363 -1.39 -1.96 29.24
N ALA A 364 -2.34 -1.74 30.16
CA ALA A 364 -2.23 -2.06 31.56
C ALA A 364 -3.13 -3.25 31.94
N TYR A 365 -2.79 -3.93 33.04
CA TYR A 365 -3.66 -4.92 33.66
C TYR A 365 -3.71 -4.74 35.17
N THR A 366 -4.82 -5.18 35.77
CA THR A 366 -4.95 -5.37 37.23
C THR A 366 -5.51 -6.77 37.47
N TYR A 367 -4.98 -7.42 38.51
CA TYR A 367 -5.50 -8.71 38.94
C TYR A 367 -6.76 -8.50 39.80
N ILE A 368 -7.79 -9.32 39.59
CA ILE A 368 -9.02 -9.31 40.36
C ILE A 368 -9.12 -10.63 41.11
N GLU A 369 -8.95 -10.58 42.43
CA GLU A 369 -8.98 -11.77 43.31
C GLU A 369 -10.34 -12.49 43.27
N HIS A 370 -11.43 -11.72 43.21
CA HIS A 370 -12.80 -12.24 43.22
C HIS A 370 -13.67 -11.48 42.21
N PRO A 371 -14.45 -12.18 41.36
CA PRO A 371 -15.31 -11.53 40.37
C PRO A 371 -16.26 -10.48 40.94
N GLY A 372 -16.71 -10.65 42.20
CA GLY A 372 -17.54 -9.68 42.90
C GLY A 372 -16.87 -8.31 43.15
N LYS A 373 -15.54 -8.28 43.32
CA LYS A 373 -14.77 -7.04 43.53
C LYS A 373 -14.49 -6.29 42.21
N ALA A 374 -14.76 -6.90 41.05
CA ALA A 374 -14.48 -6.29 39.75
C ALA A 374 -15.23 -4.96 39.56
N ILE A 375 -16.49 -4.89 40.01
CA ILE A 375 -17.31 -3.68 39.92
C ILE A 375 -16.79 -2.59 40.88
N ASP A 376 -16.36 -2.95 42.09
CA ASP A 376 -15.78 -2.00 43.04
C ASP A 376 -14.52 -1.37 42.47
N LYS A 377 -13.61 -2.19 41.93
CA LYS A 377 -12.39 -1.72 41.29
C LYS A 377 -12.68 -0.89 40.03
N LEU A 378 -13.70 -1.27 39.26
CA LEU A 378 -14.13 -0.51 38.08
C LEU A 378 -14.58 0.91 38.46
N VAL A 379 -15.35 1.05 39.54
CA VAL A 379 -15.82 2.35 40.05
C VAL A 379 -14.65 3.22 40.49
N GLU A 380 -13.70 2.64 41.24
CA GLU A 380 -12.47 3.32 41.66
C GLU A 380 -11.69 3.86 40.45
N VAL A 381 -11.45 2.99 39.46
CA VAL A 381 -10.70 3.34 38.25
C VAL A 381 -11.44 4.40 37.42
N ILE A 382 -12.75 4.27 37.20
CA ILE A 382 -13.54 5.26 36.44
C ILE A 382 -13.51 6.63 37.14
N ARG A 383 -13.63 6.68 38.47
CA ARG A 383 -13.59 7.96 39.22
C ARG A 383 -12.25 8.66 39.07
N ARG A 384 -11.14 7.91 39.04
CA ARG A 384 -9.80 8.48 38.83
C ARG A 384 -9.57 8.92 37.38
N LEU A 385 -10.02 8.11 36.41
CA LEU A 385 -9.82 8.42 34.99
C LEU A 385 -10.75 9.52 34.48
N GLY A 386 -11.98 9.60 34.99
CA GLY A 386 -12.99 10.60 34.64
C GLY A 386 -13.90 10.19 33.47
N ASP A 387 -14.13 11.11 32.54
CA ASP A 387 -15.01 10.99 31.38
C ASP A 387 -14.40 10.21 30.18
N GLY A 388 -15.16 9.92 29.12
CA GLY A 388 -14.65 9.40 27.85
C GLY A 388 -14.26 7.92 27.88
N GLY A 389 -14.83 7.15 28.82
CA GLY A 389 -14.52 5.74 29.02
C GLY A 389 -15.41 4.79 28.22
N ILE A 390 -14.83 3.68 27.75
CA ILE A 390 -15.59 2.54 27.22
C ILE A 390 -15.27 1.29 28.03
N VAL A 391 -16.31 0.62 28.53
CA VAL A 391 -16.20 -0.64 29.27
C VAL A 391 -16.67 -1.79 28.37
N TYR A 392 -15.79 -2.76 28.20
CA TYR A 392 -16.01 -3.94 27.38
C TYR A 392 -16.23 -5.17 28.27
N VAL A 393 -17.33 -5.86 28.01
CA VAL A 393 -17.67 -7.15 28.63
C VAL A 393 -17.34 -8.29 27.65
N PRO A 394 -16.70 -9.39 28.09
CA PRO A 394 -16.48 -10.59 27.28
C PRO A 394 -17.76 -11.13 26.62
N LEU A 395 -17.63 -11.68 25.41
CA LEU A 395 -18.76 -12.17 24.62
C LEU A 395 -19.55 -13.29 25.33
N ASP A 396 -18.86 -14.15 26.06
CA ASP A 396 -19.43 -15.27 26.81
C ASP A 396 -20.31 -14.83 28.00
N LEU A 397 -20.09 -13.63 28.55
CA LEU A 397 -20.94 -13.07 29.61
C LEU A 397 -22.18 -12.32 29.07
N GLY A 398 -22.16 -11.96 27.78
CA GLY A 398 -23.32 -11.46 27.07
C GLY A 398 -23.82 -10.07 27.49
N ILE A 399 -25.01 -9.72 26.98
CA ILE A 399 -25.64 -8.41 27.16
C ILE A 399 -26.23 -8.26 28.57
N GLU A 400 -26.71 -9.36 29.17
CA GLU A 400 -27.30 -9.37 30.52
C GLU A 400 -26.29 -8.91 31.58
N TYR A 401 -25.05 -9.43 31.52
CA TYR A 401 -23.99 -8.95 32.41
C TYR A 401 -23.64 -7.48 32.16
N ALA A 402 -23.63 -7.05 30.89
CA ALA A 402 -23.40 -5.63 30.55
C ALA A 402 -24.51 -4.72 31.11
N GLN A 403 -25.78 -5.17 31.12
CA GLN A 403 -26.89 -4.45 31.76
C GLN A 403 -26.68 -4.34 33.27
N LYS A 404 -26.34 -5.44 33.93
CA LYS A 404 -26.02 -5.46 35.36
C LYS A 404 -24.91 -4.48 35.72
N VAL A 405 -23.84 -4.42 34.91
CA VAL A 405 -22.74 -3.46 35.11
C VAL A 405 -23.24 -2.02 35.01
N VAL A 406 -24.12 -1.70 34.05
CA VAL A 406 -24.70 -0.36 33.88
C VAL A 406 -25.55 0.04 35.09
N GLU A 407 -26.37 -0.87 35.61
CA GLU A 407 -27.20 -0.64 36.79
C GLU A 407 -26.35 -0.35 38.02
N GLU A 408 -25.34 -1.17 38.29
CA GLU A 408 -24.42 -0.97 39.42
C GLU A 408 -23.64 0.35 39.33
N LEU A 409 -23.18 0.72 38.14
CA LEU A 409 -22.48 1.98 37.92
C LEU A 409 -23.42 3.19 38.14
N ARG A 410 -24.68 3.12 37.68
CA ARG A 410 -25.68 4.18 37.94
C ARG A 410 -26.00 4.32 39.41
N ASN A 411 -26.21 3.20 40.10
CA ASN A 411 -26.50 3.19 41.54
C ASN A 411 -25.38 3.85 42.36
N ARG A 412 -24.15 3.82 41.84
CA ARG A 412 -22.96 4.45 42.44
C ARG A 412 -22.65 5.87 41.92
N GLY A 413 -23.60 6.48 41.21
CA GLY A 413 -23.56 7.86 40.75
C GLY A 413 -22.75 8.11 39.48
N ILE A 414 -22.46 7.09 38.67
CA ILE A 414 -21.73 7.24 37.41
C ILE A 414 -22.73 7.41 36.26
N GLU A 415 -22.55 8.47 35.47
CA GLU A 415 -23.32 8.72 34.25
C GLU A 415 -22.92 7.74 33.14
N VAL A 416 -23.69 6.66 33.00
CA VAL A 416 -23.38 5.53 32.11
C VAL A 416 -24.58 5.11 31.26
N ASP A 417 -24.30 4.64 30.03
CA ASP A 417 -25.32 4.10 29.14
C ASP A 417 -24.88 2.81 28.42
N LEU A 418 -25.87 1.99 28.05
CA LEU A 418 -25.65 0.71 27.38
C LEU A 418 -25.70 0.87 25.86
N VAL A 419 -24.72 0.30 25.16
CA VAL A 419 -24.73 0.25 23.70
C VAL A 419 -25.13 -1.14 23.20
N VAL A 420 -26.30 -1.22 22.58
CA VAL A 420 -26.81 -2.42 21.91
C VAL A 420 -26.97 -2.16 20.42
N SER A 421 -26.75 -3.20 19.60
CA SER A 421 -26.87 -3.12 18.14
C SER A 421 -28.25 -2.57 17.73
N GLY A 422 -28.27 -1.50 16.93
CA GLY A 422 -29.50 -0.88 16.42
C GLY A 422 -30.04 0.34 17.18
N LYS A 423 -29.52 0.69 18.36
CA LYS A 423 -29.93 1.89 19.13
C LYS A 423 -28.82 2.94 19.16
N GLN A 424 -28.94 4.02 18.36
CA GLN A 424 -27.92 5.09 18.25
C GLN A 424 -28.01 6.18 19.34
N LYS A 425 -29.07 6.21 20.18
CA LYS A 425 -29.30 7.28 21.16
C LYS A 425 -28.18 7.40 22.22
N ALA A 426 -27.72 6.27 22.77
CA ALA A 426 -26.67 6.25 23.79
C ALA A 426 -25.35 6.83 23.26
N LEU A 427 -25.01 6.54 22.00
CA LEU A 427 -23.82 7.06 21.36
C LEU A 427 -23.88 8.58 21.20
N GLN A 428 -25.04 9.10 20.79
CA GLN A 428 -25.24 10.54 20.64
C GLN A 428 -25.09 11.28 21.97
N ARG A 429 -25.71 10.77 23.04
CA ARG A 429 -25.55 11.31 24.40
C ARG A 429 -24.10 11.33 24.88
N PHE A 430 -23.32 10.29 24.56
CA PHE A 430 -21.90 10.25 24.90
C PHE A 430 -21.05 11.26 24.09
N ILE A 431 -21.41 11.50 22.83
CA ILE A 431 -20.80 12.55 22.00
C ILE A 431 -21.10 13.93 22.57
N ASP A 432 -22.35 14.17 22.95
CA ASP A 432 -22.84 15.46 23.42
C ASP A 432 -22.35 15.81 24.83
N GLY A 433 -21.97 14.79 25.61
CA GLY A 433 -21.39 14.95 26.95
C GLY A 433 -22.31 14.53 28.09
N ASP A 434 -23.55 14.14 27.79
CA ASP A 434 -24.58 13.73 28.76
C ASP A 434 -24.28 12.39 29.46
N VAL A 435 -23.35 11.62 28.91
CA VAL A 435 -22.93 10.30 29.40
C VAL A 435 -21.41 10.27 29.42
N LYS A 436 -20.85 9.83 30.55
CA LYS A 436 -19.39 9.79 30.77
C LYS A 436 -18.75 8.47 30.37
N VAL A 437 -19.51 7.38 30.47
CA VAL A 437 -19.01 6.02 30.19
C VAL A 437 -20.01 5.25 29.34
N LEU A 438 -19.53 4.50 28.37
CA LEU A 438 -20.32 3.52 27.62
C LEU A 438 -19.98 2.10 28.03
N VAL A 439 -20.98 1.24 28.16
CA VAL A 439 -20.79 -0.20 28.42
C VAL A 439 -21.33 -1.01 27.24
N GLY A 440 -20.62 -2.06 26.86
CA GLY A 440 -21.19 -3.08 25.97
C GLY A 440 -20.27 -4.27 25.72
N VAL A 441 -20.76 -5.18 24.88
CA VAL A 441 -20.09 -6.47 24.64
C VAL A 441 -18.96 -6.33 23.63
N ALA A 442 -17.81 -6.96 23.92
CA ALA A 442 -16.62 -7.02 23.08
C ALA A 442 -16.82 -7.96 21.88
N VAL A 443 -17.57 -7.51 20.87
CA VAL A 443 -17.76 -8.24 19.60
C VAL A 443 -16.97 -7.55 18.50
N TYR A 444 -16.12 -8.28 17.77
CA TYR A 444 -15.30 -7.72 16.69
C TYR A 444 -16.06 -6.85 15.67
N TYR A 445 -17.30 -7.22 15.33
CA TYR A 445 -18.18 -6.46 14.42
C TYR A 445 -19.20 -5.57 15.13
N GLY A 446 -19.17 -5.50 16.46
CA GLY A 446 -20.07 -4.69 17.26
C GLY A 446 -19.82 -3.19 17.08
N LEU A 447 -20.85 -2.38 17.39
CA LEU A 447 -20.81 -0.92 17.26
C LEU A 447 -19.67 -0.31 18.09
N LEU A 448 -19.52 -0.70 19.36
CA LEU A 448 -18.48 -0.19 20.26
C LEU A 448 -17.05 -0.55 19.84
N VAL A 449 -16.89 -1.72 19.23
CA VAL A 449 -15.58 -2.19 18.80
C VAL A 449 -15.27 -1.50 17.47
N ARG A 450 -16.07 -1.71 16.42
CA ARG A 450 -15.71 -1.26 15.07
C ARG A 450 -16.45 -0.02 14.55
N GLY A 451 -17.66 0.22 15.02
CA GLY A 451 -18.59 1.19 14.41
C GLY A 451 -18.58 2.59 15.02
N ILE A 452 -17.62 2.92 15.90
CA ILE A 452 -17.47 4.24 16.50
C ILE A 452 -16.12 4.86 16.10
N ASP A 453 -16.17 6.12 15.68
CA ASP A 453 -14.99 6.92 15.31
C ASP A 453 -15.09 8.35 15.88
N ILE A 454 -14.83 8.49 17.17
CA ILE A 454 -14.92 9.76 17.91
C ILE A 454 -13.63 9.97 18.74
N PRO A 455 -12.46 10.12 18.08
CA PRO A 455 -11.16 10.16 18.74
C PRO A 455 -10.99 11.36 19.69
N GLU A 456 -11.76 12.43 19.55
CA GLU A 456 -11.79 13.59 20.44
C GLU A 456 -12.44 13.32 21.80
N ARG A 457 -13.23 12.23 21.92
CA ARG A 457 -14.03 11.92 23.12
C ARG A 457 -13.51 10.69 23.86
N ILE A 458 -13.13 9.64 23.13
CA ILE A 458 -12.73 8.37 23.73
C ILE A 458 -11.32 8.47 24.26
N ARG A 459 -11.13 8.31 25.58
CA ARG A 459 -9.84 8.46 26.27
C ARG A 459 -9.25 7.12 26.67
N TYR A 460 -10.07 6.22 27.20
CA TYR A 460 -9.63 4.95 27.74
C TYR A 460 -10.66 3.82 27.52
N ALA A 461 -10.16 2.59 27.54
CA ALA A 461 -10.95 1.37 27.44
C ALA A 461 -10.66 0.47 28.64
N ILE A 462 -11.69 -0.09 29.25
CA ILE A 462 -11.58 -1.05 30.35
C ILE A 462 -12.21 -2.36 29.91
N PHE A 463 -11.49 -3.46 30.05
CA PHE A 463 -11.97 -4.80 29.75
C PHE A 463 -12.25 -5.53 31.05
N LEU A 464 -13.52 -5.84 31.32
CA LEU A 464 -13.95 -6.63 32.49
C LEU A 464 -13.74 -8.13 32.22
N GLY A 465 -12.49 -8.53 32.05
CA GLY A 465 -12.09 -9.86 31.63
C GLY A 465 -11.42 -9.88 30.26
N VAL A 466 -10.59 -10.90 30.03
CA VAL A 466 -9.92 -11.13 28.74
C VAL A 466 -10.97 -11.39 27.66
N PRO A 467 -11.02 -10.61 26.56
CA PRO A 467 -11.84 -10.95 25.40
C PRO A 467 -11.48 -12.35 24.93
N ARG A 468 -12.47 -13.24 24.85
CA ARG A 468 -12.23 -14.67 24.62
C ARG A 468 -13.33 -15.33 23.84
N HIS A 469 -12.98 -16.41 23.17
CA HIS A 469 -13.92 -17.38 22.64
C HIS A 469 -14.09 -18.51 23.65
N LYS A 470 -15.34 -18.88 23.92
CA LYS A 470 -15.71 -20.06 24.69
C LYS A 470 -16.14 -21.15 23.73
N ILE A 471 -15.40 -22.27 23.72
CA ILE A 471 -15.63 -23.39 22.80
C ILE A 471 -15.87 -24.64 23.63
N SER A 472 -16.98 -25.34 23.38
CA SER A 472 -17.23 -26.63 24.04
C SER A 472 -16.26 -27.68 23.48
N LEU A 473 -15.60 -28.41 24.38
CA LEU A 473 -14.77 -29.57 24.04
C LEU A 473 -15.60 -30.85 24.01
N SER A 474 -16.68 -30.92 24.79
CA SER A 474 -17.59 -32.08 24.83
C SER A 474 -18.61 -32.07 23.68
N ARG A 475 -18.98 -30.88 23.17
CA ARG A 475 -19.95 -30.70 22.08
C ARG A 475 -19.32 -29.95 20.90
N VAL A 476 -18.37 -30.61 20.24
CA VAL A 476 -17.69 -30.06 19.04
C VAL A 476 -18.71 -29.85 17.92
N ASP A 477 -18.59 -28.75 17.16
CA ASP A 477 -19.44 -28.41 16.01
C ASP A 477 -18.69 -28.60 14.68
N TYR A 478 -19.42 -28.84 13.58
CA TYR A 478 -18.91 -28.93 12.21
C TYR A 478 -18.40 -27.59 11.66
N SER A 479 -18.60 -26.47 12.37
CA SER A 479 -18.12 -25.15 11.97
C SER A 479 -16.60 -25.14 11.70
N PRO A 480 -16.16 -24.84 10.45
CA PRO A 480 -14.73 -24.74 10.12
C PRO A 480 -13.97 -23.75 11.00
N GLN A 481 -14.63 -22.69 11.47
CA GLN A 481 -14.00 -21.72 12.36
C GLN A 481 -13.70 -22.31 13.73
N SER A 482 -14.65 -23.06 14.29
CA SER A 482 -14.50 -23.74 15.58
C SER A 482 -13.43 -24.82 15.48
N LEU A 483 -13.47 -25.65 14.43
CA LEU A 483 -12.47 -26.70 14.18
C LEU A 483 -11.06 -26.13 14.04
N ILE A 484 -10.86 -25.05 13.27
CA ILE A 484 -9.54 -24.40 13.16
C ILE A 484 -9.04 -23.93 14.53
N LYS A 485 -9.90 -23.33 15.37
CA LYS A 485 -9.50 -22.85 16.70
C LYS A 485 -9.06 -23.99 17.59
N ILE A 486 -9.82 -25.09 17.64
CA ILE A 486 -9.49 -26.29 18.40
C ILE A 486 -8.17 -26.89 17.91
N LEU A 487 -8.08 -27.17 16.61
CA LEU A 487 -6.89 -27.78 15.99
C LEU A 487 -5.63 -26.94 16.21
N THR A 488 -5.73 -25.61 16.17
CA THR A 488 -4.58 -24.72 16.39
C THR A 488 -4.00 -24.89 17.79
N VAL A 489 -4.84 -25.08 18.81
CA VAL A 489 -4.38 -25.36 20.18
C VAL A 489 -3.81 -26.79 20.26
N LEU A 490 -4.48 -27.76 19.63
CA LEU A 490 -4.04 -29.16 19.66
C LEU A 490 -2.65 -29.36 19.04
N VAL A 491 -2.23 -28.57 18.03
CA VAL A 491 -0.87 -28.66 17.43
C VAL A 491 0.24 -28.62 18.49
N ASP A 492 0.04 -27.87 19.57
CA ASP A 492 1.07 -27.69 20.59
C ASP A 492 1.09 -28.81 21.63
N VAL A 493 0.00 -29.58 21.72
CA VAL A 493 -0.23 -30.58 22.78
C VAL A 493 -0.08 -32.01 22.26
N VAL A 494 -0.28 -32.24 20.96
CA VAL A 494 -0.11 -33.57 20.35
C VAL A 494 1.36 -33.91 20.08
N GLU A 495 1.64 -35.20 19.95
CA GLU A 495 2.92 -35.75 19.51
C GLU A 495 3.41 -35.15 18.18
N SER A 496 4.74 -35.04 18.02
CA SER A 496 5.39 -34.47 16.83
C SER A 496 4.92 -35.11 15.51
N SER A 497 4.69 -36.42 15.51
CA SER A 497 4.21 -37.19 14.34
C SER A 497 2.86 -36.72 13.79
N LYS A 498 1.99 -36.13 14.63
CA LYS A 498 0.63 -35.69 14.25
C LYS A 498 0.54 -34.20 13.91
N LYS A 499 1.55 -33.40 14.25
CA LYS A 499 1.54 -31.94 14.04
C LYS A 499 1.36 -31.57 12.57
N ASP A 500 2.09 -32.22 11.68
CA ASP A 500 2.01 -31.97 10.23
C ASP A 500 0.63 -32.31 9.65
N GLU A 501 -0.02 -33.35 10.18
CA GLU A 501 -1.37 -33.73 9.76
C GLU A 501 -2.39 -32.66 10.16
N ILE A 502 -2.34 -32.21 11.41
CA ILE A 502 -3.21 -31.14 11.91
C ILE A 502 -2.99 -29.83 11.13
N ILE A 503 -1.73 -29.47 10.84
CA ILE A 503 -1.41 -28.28 10.04
C ILE A 503 -2.03 -28.40 8.63
N LYS A 504 -1.95 -29.56 7.98
CA LYS A 504 -2.58 -29.81 6.68
C LYS A 504 -4.11 -29.65 6.76
N MET A 505 -4.76 -30.13 7.84
CA MET A 505 -6.20 -29.94 8.07
C MET A 505 -6.58 -28.47 8.28
N ILE A 506 -5.80 -27.71 9.05
CA ILE A 506 -6.01 -26.26 9.22
C ILE A 506 -5.91 -25.55 7.87
N LEU A 507 -4.91 -25.90 7.05
CA LEU A 507 -4.71 -25.31 5.72
C LEU A 507 -5.85 -25.65 4.75
N SER A 508 -6.44 -26.85 4.83
CA SER A 508 -7.58 -27.25 3.99
C SER A 508 -8.85 -26.47 4.37
N LEU A 509 -9.18 -26.36 5.67
CA LEU A 509 -10.31 -25.56 6.15
C LEU A 509 -10.15 -24.08 5.78
N ARG A 510 -8.94 -23.51 5.96
CA ARG A 510 -8.64 -22.13 5.52
C ARG A 510 -8.82 -21.95 4.01
N ARG A 511 -8.48 -22.96 3.21
CA ARG A 511 -8.70 -22.96 1.75
C ARG A 511 -10.19 -22.95 1.41
N ILE A 512 -10.98 -23.81 2.06
CA ILE A 512 -12.44 -23.87 1.90
C ILE A 512 -13.07 -22.51 2.23
N MET A 513 -12.76 -21.94 3.40
CA MET A 513 -13.27 -20.64 3.84
C MET A 513 -12.90 -19.47 2.90
N ARG A 514 -11.81 -19.57 2.14
CA ARG A 514 -11.42 -18.56 1.15
C ARG A 514 -12.11 -18.74 -0.20
N ARG A 515 -12.55 -19.96 -0.54
CA ARG A 515 -13.09 -20.32 -1.85
C ARG A 515 -14.61 -20.34 -1.88
N VAL A 516 -15.25 -20.63 -0.76
CA VAL A 516 -16.71 -20.82 -0.64
C VAL A 516 -17.34 -19.59 0.01
N SER A 517 -18.54 -19.22 -0.43
CA SER A 517 -19.32 -18.14 0.20
C SER A 517 -19.76 -18.53 1.61
N PHE A 518 -20.02 -17.52 2.45
CA PHE A 518 -20.47 -17.73 3.83
C PHE A 518 -21.79 -18.49 3.88
N ASP A 519 -22.77 -18.13 3.04
CA ASP A 519 -24.09 -18.77 3.03
C ASP A 519 -24.01 -20.24 2.65
N ARG A 520 -23.25 -20.59 1.59
CA ARG A 520 -23.04 -22.00 1.20
C ARG A 520 -22.34 -22.78 2.31
N LEU A 521 -21.38 -22.17 3.01
CA LEU A 521 -20.72 -22.84 4.14
C LEU A 521 -21.68 -23.11 5.29
N ASN A 522 -22.56 -22.16 5.62
CA ASN A 522 -23.58 -22.37 6.65
C ASN A 522 -24.55 -23.48 6.24
N THR A 523 -25.00 -23.50 4.99
CA THR A 523 -25.84 -24.60 4.49
C THR A 523 -25.15 -25.95 4.63
N VAL A 524 -23.87 -26.05 4.25
CA VAL A 524 -23.09 -27.30 4.41
C VAL A 524 -23.00 -27.71 5.87
N VAL A 525 -22.73 -26.77 6.78
CA VAL A 525 -22.62 -27.05 8.22
C VAL A 525 -23.95 -27.51 8.81
N GLU A 526 -25.06 -26.86 8.47
CA GLU A 526 -26.39 -27.26 8.94
C GLU A 526 -26.82 -28.62 8.38
N GLU A 527 -26.54 -28.90 7.10
CA GLU A 527 -26.77 -30.22 6.50
C GLU A 527 -25.94 -31.31 7.19
N LEU A 528 -24.66 -31.05 7.49
CA LEU A 528 -23.81 -31.99 8.23
C LEU A 528 -24.31 -32.24 9.66
N LYS A 529 -24.81 -31.21 10.36
CA LYS A 529 -25.45 -31.37 11.68
C LYS A 529 -26.69 -32.26 11.62
N GLN A 530 -27.42 -32.23 10.51
CA GLN A 530 -28.57 -33.09 10.24
C GLN A 530 -28.18 -34.50 9.72
N GLY A 531 -26.89 -34.80 9.62
CA GLY A 531 -26.38 -36.09 9.11
C GLY A 531 -26.39 -36.21 7.58
N ILE A 532 -26.67 -35.14 6.84
CA ILE A 532 -26.71 -35.14 5.39
C ILE A 532 -25.29 -34.95 4.84
N VAL A 533 -24.74 -35.99 4.23
CA VAL A 533 -23.42 -35.97 3.59
C VAL A 533 -23.57 -36.13 2.08
N LYS A 534 -23.26 -35.07 1.32
CA LYS A 534 -23.27 -35.10 -0.15
C LYS A 534 -21.91 -35.54 -0.69
N GLU A 535 -21.88 -36.06 -1.92
CA GLU A 535 -20.66 -36.38 -2.67
C GLU A 535 -19.92 -35.14 -3.18
N ASP A 536 -19.67 -34.17 -2.30
CA ASP A 536 -18.87 -32.98 -2.54
C ASP A 536 -17.62 -33.06 -1.64
N THR A 537 -16.46 -32.79 -2.24
CA THR A 537 -15.16 -32.68 -1.56
C THR A 537 -15.20 -31.83 -0.29
N ILE A 538 -16.02 -30.78 -0.23
CA ILE A 538 -16.16 -29.91 0.94
C ILE A 538 -16.79 -30.68 2.11
N TYR A 539 -17.87 -31.43 1.87
CA TYR A 539 -18.57 -32.20 2.91
C TYR A 539 -17.63 -33.27 3.48
N LYS A 540 -17.03 -34.09 2.59
CA LYS A 540 -16.08 -35.14 2.97
C LYS A 540 -14.89 -34.58 3.76
N THR A 541 -14.37 -33.40 3.38
CA THR A 541 -13.25 -32.76 4.09
C THR A 541 -13.64 -32.27 5.49
N ILE A 542 -14.75 -31.54 5.62
CA ILE A 542 -15.20 -31.00 6.92
C ILE A 542 -15.54 -32.16 7.87
N GLN A 543 -16.27 -33.17 7.39
CA GLN A 543 -16.63 -34.34 8.18
C GLN A 543 -15.39 -35.11 8.66
N LYS A 544 -14.44 -35.40 7.78
CA LYS A 544 -13.19 -36.10 8.16
C LYS A 544 -12.44 -35.34 9.27
N ILE A 545 -12.34 -34.02 9.16
CA ILE A 545 -11.61 -33.20 10.12
C ILE A 545 -12.38 -33.12 11.45
N TYR A 546 -13.71 -33.03 11.41
CA TYR A 546 -14.55 -33.08 12.58
C TYR A 546 -14.37 -34.40 13.37
N GLU A 547 -14.47 -35.54 12.70
CA GLU A 547 -14.32 -36.85 13.35
C GLU A 547 -12.93 -37.02 13.96
N TYR A 548 -11.88 -36.63 13.23
CA TYR A 548 -10.51 -36.65 13.73
C TYR A 548 -10.34 -35.77 14.98
N THR A 549 -10.93 -34.57 14.98
CA THR A 549 -10.89 -33.66 16.13
C THR A 549 -11.58 -34.28 17.35
N LYS A 550 -12.74 -34.91 17.15
CA LYS A 550 -13.49 -35.60 18.22
C LYS A 550 -12.70 -36.78 18.79
N GLN A 551 -12.05 -37.57 17.94
CA GLN A 551 -11.22 -38.71 18.35
C GLN A 551 -9.98 -38.29 19.17
N ILE A 552 -9.39 -37.13 18.87
CA ILE A 552 -8.28 -36.60 19.66
C ILE A 552 -8.77 -36.13 21.03
N LEU A 553 -9.88 -35.39 21.06
CA LEU A 553 -10.43 -34.82 22.30
C LEU A 553 -11.03 -35.88 23.25
N SER A 554 -11.36 -37.08 22.76
CA SER A 554 -11.83 -38.17 23.62
C SER A 554 -10.73 -38.84 24.45
N ARG A 555 -9.45 -38.47 24.24
CA ARG A 555 -8.32 -39.01 25.01
C ARG A 555 -8.07 -38.18 26.25
N ASN A 556 -8.17 -38.78 27.44
CA ASN A 556 -7.96 -38.08 28.72
C ASN A 556 -6.57 -37.43 28.83
N GLU A 557 -5.52 -38.07 28.30
CA GLU A 557 -4.16 -37.52 28.28
C GLU A 557 -4.08 -36.16 27.55
N ILE A 558 -4.86 -35.98 26.48
CA ILE A 558 -4.93 -34.72 25.73
C ILE A 558 -5.64 -33.66 26.54
N ILE A 559 -6.76 -33.99 27.20
CA ILE A 559 -7.48 -33.06 28.06
C ILE A 559 -6.63 -32.60 29.24
N GLU A 560 -5.90 -33.51 29.89
CA GLU A 560 -4.97 -33.17 30.98
C GLU A 560 -3.80 -32.31 30.49
N SER A 561 -3.28 -32.58 29.29
CA SER A 561 -2.23 -31.76 28.70
C SER A 561 -2.73 -30.36 28.31
N LEU A 562 -3.99 -30.24 27.84
CA LEU A 562 -4.65 -28.95 27.58
C LEU A 562 -4.87 -28.15 28.88
N LYS A 563 -5.20 -28.79 30.01
CA LYS A 563 -5.32 -28.11 31.31
C LYS A 563 -3.99 -27.53 31.80
N LYS A 564 -2.86 -28.13 31.42
CA LYS A 564 -1.51 -27.67 31.77
C LYS A 564 -1.00 -26.53 30.86
N ASP A 565 -1.66 -26.28 29.72
CA ASP A 565 -1.27 -25.21 28.80
C ASP A 565 -1.45 -23.83 29.47
N GLN A 566 -0.39 -23.02 29.47
CA GLN A 566 -0.39 -21.71 30.12
C GLN A 566 -1.00 -20.58 29.27
N ARG A 567 -1.52 -20.89 28.07
CA ARG A 567 -1.97 -19.90 27.06
C ARG A 567 -3.48 -19.96 26.82
N ILE A 568 -4.16 -20.93 27.44
CA ILE A 568 -5.61 -21.12 27.41
C ILE A 568 -6.10 -21.48 28.81
N ALA A 569 -7.42 -21.41 29.02
CA ALA A 569 -8.03 -21.94 30.23
C ALA A 569 -9.05 -23.02 29.85
N ILE A 570 -9.04 -24.14 30.58
CA ILE A 570 -10.08 -25.16 30.52
C ILE A 570 -10.95 -24.98 31.77
N ILE A 571 -12.25 -24.80 31.56
CA ILE A 571 -13.23 -24.65 32.63
C ILE A 571 -14.33 -25.69 32.46
N GLU A 572 -15.02 -25.99 33.56
CA GLU A 572 -16.19 -26.86 33.57
C GLU A 572 -17.39 -26.06 34.07
N GLU A 573 -18.47 -26.06 33.29
CA GLU A 573 -19.74 -25.42 33.65
C GLU A 573 -20.87 -26.37 33.29
N ASP A 574 -21.79 -26.60 34.22
CA ASP A 574 -22.94 -27.51 34.07
C ASP A 574 -22.55 -28.91 33.53
N GLY A 575 -21.39 -29.44 33.96
CA GLY A 575 -20.86 -30.73 33.52
C GLY A 575 -20.32 -30.76 32.08
N VAL A 576 -20.13 -29.60 31.46
CA VAL A 576 -19.58 -29.45 30.11
C VAL A 576 -18.21 -28.79 30.17
N LEU A 577 -17.21 -29.41 29.54
CA LEU A 577 -15.88 -28.84 29.43
C LEU A 577 -15.83 -27.78 28.32
N TYR A 578 -15.32 -26.61 28.67
CA TYR A 578 -15.08 -25.50 27.75
C TYR A 578 -13.62 -25.11 27.72
N MET A 579 -13.15 -24.75 26.54
CA MET A 579 -11.87 -24.12 26.31
C MET A 579 -12.06 -22.63 26.04
N LEU A 580 -11.40 -21.81 26.86
CA LEU A 580 -11.34 -20.36 26.72
C LEU A 580 -10.08 -19.95 25.95
N ILE A 581 -10.28 -19.31 24.80
CA ILE A 581 -9.22 -18.88 23.89
C ILE A 581 -9.23 -17.35 23.81
N PRO A 582 -8.19 -16.65 24.31
CA PRO A 582 -8.04 -15.20 24.12
C PRO A 582 -8.19 -14.72 22.66
N ASP A 583 -8.98 -13.68 22.44
CA ASP A 583 -9.31 -13.05 21.16
C ASP A 583 -8.53 -11.74 20.97
N ALA A 584 -7.26 -11.88 20.56
CA ALA A 584 -6.37 -10.76 20.29
C ALA A 584 -6.92 -9.77 19.23
N PRO A 585 -7.51 -10.19 18.10
CA PRO A 585 -8.14 -9.27 17.16
C PRO A 585 -9.19 -8.36 17.80
N THR A 586 -10.08 -8.90 18.63
CA THR A 586 -11.10 -8.08 19.32
C THR A 586 -10.45 -7.10 20.29
N TYR A 587 -9.44 -7.54 21.06
CA TYR A 587 -8.69 -6.67 21.96
C TYR A 587 -8.03 -5.49 21.22
N ILE A 588 -7.28 -5.74 20.14
CA ILE A 588 -6.61 -4.71 19.33
C ILE A 588 -7.60 -3.68 18.81
N GLN A 589 -8.75 -4.15 18.32
CA GLN A 589 -9.74 -3.31 17.64
C GLN A 589 -10.49 -2.41 18.64
N ALA A 590 -10.87 -2.99 19.79
CA ALA A 590 -11.54 -2.31 20.90
C ALA A 590 -10.60 -1.31 21.60
N SER A 591 -9.41 -1.75 22.01
CA SER A 591 -8.40 -0.85 22.60
C SER A 591 -7.98 0.24 21.61
N GLY A 592 -7.83 -0.08 20.33
CA GLY A 592 -7.55 0.89 19.26
C GLY A 592 -8.60 1.98 19.07
N ARG A 593 -9.76 1.93 19.76
CA ARG A 593 -10.69 3.05 19.82
C ARG A 593 -10.16 4.23 20.63
N THR A 594 -9.23 3.98 21.56
CA THR A 594 -8.64 4.98 22.44
C THR A 594 -7.42 5.67 21.83
N SER A 595 -6.98 5.24 20.65
CA SER A 595 -5.80 5.79 19.99
C SER A 595 -6.05 5.83 18.49
N ARG A 596 -6.11 7.02 17.90
CA ARG A 596 -6.24 7.20 16.46
C ARG A 596 -5.12 8.06 15.90
N LEU A 597 -4.79 7.77 14.66
CA LEU A 597 -3.84 8.54 13.89
C LEU A 597 -4.53 9.85 13.49
N TYR A 598 -3.92 10.96 13.85
CA TYR A 598 -4.29 12.32 13.51
C TYR A 598 -3.07 13.04 12.93
N ILE A 599 -3.22 14.31 12.59
CA ILE A 599 -2.19 15.09 11.91
C ILE A 599 -0.91 15.17 12.75
N GLY A 600 -1.01 15.27 14.08
CA GLY A 600 0.12 15.29 15.01
C GLY A 600 0.83 13.95 15.23
N GLY A 601 0.39 12.86 14.58
CA GLY A 601 0.85 11.50 14.83
C GLY A 601 -0.26 10.63 15.40
N VAL A 602 0.04 9.75 16.36
CA VAL A 602 -0.96 8.85 16.95
C VAL A 602 -1.35 9.37 18.33
N THR A 603 -2.65 9.63 18.56
CA THR A 603 -3.12 10.06 19.88
C THR A 603 -2.80 8.99 20.91
N ARG A 604 -2.36 9.42 22.09
CA ARG A 604 -2.22 8.56 23.25
C ARG A 604 -3.59 8.01 23.67
N GLY A 605 -3.57 6.79 24.21
CA GLY A 605 -4.72 6.11 24.77
C GLY A 605 -4.33 5.18 25.92
N LEU A 606 -5.32 4.80 26.72
CA LEU A 606 -5.14 3.87 27.83
C LEU A 606 -6.07 2.67 27.67
N SER A 607 -5.56 1.46 27.90
CA SER A 607 -6.32 0.22 27.86
C SER A 607 -6.03 -0.54 29.14
N ILE A 608 -7.06 -0.84 29.93
CA ILE A 608 -6.91 -1.53 31.22
C ILE A 608 -7.67 -2.86 31.15
N LEU A 609 -6.95 -3.95 31.37
CA LEU A 609 -7.50 -5.30 31.39
C LEU A 609 -7.65 -5.79 32.83
N PHE A 610 -8.88 -6.11 33.23
CA PHE A 610 -9.14 -6.80 34.49
C PHE A 610 -9.05 -8.29 34.22
N THR A 611 -8.25 -9.00 35.01
CA THR A 611 -8.06 -10.44 34.82
C THR A 611 -8.02 -11.15 36.16
N ASP A 612 -8.68 -12.29 36.21
CA ASP A 612 -8.71 -13.26 37.30
C ASP A 612 -7.87 -14.52 36.99
N ASP A 613 -7.44 -14.68 35.73
CA ASP A 613 -6.66 -15.82 35.26
C ASP A 613 -5.40 -15.38 34.49
N TYR A 614 -4.23 -15.57 35.12
CA TYR A 614 -2.93 -15.27 34.53
C TYR A 614 -2.64 -16.06 33.23
N ARG A 615 -3.24 -17.24 33.04
CA ARG A 615 -3.07 -18.03 31.81
C ARG A 615 -3.72 -17.31 30.62
N LEU A 616 -4.90 -16.74 30.82
CA LEU A 616 -5.59 -15.97 29.79
C LEU A 616 -4.85 -14.66 29.47
N LEU A 617 -4.28 -14.00 30.48
CA LEU A 617 -3.44 -12.81 30.28
C LEU A 617 -2.20 -13.16 29.43
N LYS A 618 -1.43 -14.19 29.82
CA LYS A 618 -0.23 -14.64 29.09
C LYS A 618 -0.57 -15.09 27.67
N GLY A 619 -1.65 -15.86 27.51
CA GLY A 619 -2.14 -16.31 26.21
C GLY A 619 -2.59 -15.15 25.30
N LEU A 620 -3.17 -14.08 25.87
CA LEU A 620 -3.47 -12.87 25.13
C LEU A 620 -2.19 -12.14 24.72
N GLU A 621 -1.23 -11.96 25.63
CA GLU A 621 0.05 -11.28 25.38
C GLU A 621 0.84 -11.94 24.24
N GLU A 622 1.01 -13.27 24.28
CA GLU A 622 1.70 -14.02 23.22
C GLU A 622 1.00 -13.88 21.86
N ARG A 623 -0.34 -13.89 21.86
CA ARG A 623 -1.11 -13.69 20.62
C ARG A 623 -0.99 -12.27 20.09
N LEU A 624 -0.92 -11.28 20.97
CA LEU A 624 -0.73 -9.87 20.60
C LEU A 624 0.66 -9.63 20.01
N ARG A 625 1.70 -10.37 20.43
CA ARG A 625 3.06 -10.28 19.84
C ARG A 625 3.12 -10.63 18.35
N PHE A 626 2.17 -11.39 17.81
CA PHE A 626 2.08 -11.61 16.35
C PHE A 626 1.59 -10.37 15.57
N TYR A 627 0.99 -9.39 16.26
CA TYR A 627 0.44 -8.18 15.66
C TYR A 627 1.23 -6.93 16.05
N ILE A 628 1.78 -6.92 17.26
CA ILE A 628 2.47 -5.78 17.89
C ILE A 628 3.80 -6.29 18.42
N ASP A 629 4.89 -5.86 17.79
CA ASP A 629 6.24 -6.25 18.18
C ASP A 629 6.52 -5.84 19.63
N ASP A 630 7.20 -6.71 20.39
CA ASP A 630 7.58 -6.51 21.79
C ASP A 630 6.42 -6.16 22.76
N PHE A 631 5.19 -6.58 22.42
CA PHE A 631 4.03 -6.33 23.26
C PHE A 631 4.14 -7.00 24.64
N LYS A 632 3.88 -6.20 25.69
CA LYS A 632 3.82 -6.64 27.09
C LYS A 632 2.84 -5.77 27.88
N PHE A 633 2.04 -6.41 28.73
CA PHE A 633 1.17 -5.69 29.67
C PHE A 633 1.96 -5.11 30.85
N LYS A 634 1.64 -3.88 31.26
CA LYS A 634 2.18 -3.24 32.48
C LYS A 634 1.19 -3.40 33.64
N ARG A 635 1.66 -3.53 34.87
CA ARG A 635 0.75 -3.52 36.04
C ARG A 635 0.18 -2.12 36.23
N LEU A 636 -1.12 -2.02 36.48
CA LEU A 636 -1.80 -0.74 36.65
C LEU A 636 -1.22 0.07 37.82
N GLU A 637 -0.81 -0.64 38.87
CA GLU A 637 -0.26 -0.06 40.10
C GLU A 637 1.14 0.56 39.90
N GLU A 638 1.87 0.13 38.87
CA GLU A 638 3.21 0.65 38.52
C GLU A 638 3.15 1.91 37.64
N LEU A 639 1.96 2.35 37.25
CA LEU A 639 1.77 3.45 36.29
C LEU A 639 1.37 4.75 36.99
N ASN A 640 1.94 5.86 36.51
CA ASN A 640 1.43 7.20 36.83
C ASN A 640 0.20 7.50 35.95
N ILE A 641 -0.96 7.03 36.40
CA ILE A 641 -2.24 7.17 35.66
C ILE A 641 -2.60 8.64 35.42
N ASP A 642 -2.33 9.51 36.39
CA ASP A 642 -2.73 10.91 36.33
C ASP A 642 -1.92 11.66 35.25
N GLU A 643 -0.62 11.36 35.12
CA GLU A 643 0.19 11.86 34.02
C GLU A 643 -0.26 11.33 32.66
N ILE A 644 -0.56 10.03 32.57
CA ILE A 644 -1.03 9.40 31.33
C ILE A 644 -2.34 10.04 30.86
N ILE A 645 -3.30 10.27 31.75
CA ILE A 645 -4.57 10.91 31.40
C ILE A 645 -4.39 12.37 31.01
N ARG A 646 -3.55 13.13 31.72
CA ARG A 646 -3.21 14.52 31.34
C ARG A 646 -2.67 14.60 29.91
N GLN A 647 -1.76 13.69 29.58
CA GLN A 647 -1.21 13.54 28.24
C GLN A 647 -2.27 13.14 27.19
N ILE A 648 -3.19 12.25 27.53
CA ILE A 648 -4.31 11.90 26.65
C ILE A 648 -5.21 13.12 26.40
N ASP A 649 -5.53 13.90 27.42
CA ASP A 649 -6.39 15.08 27.34
C ASP A 649 -5.78 16.19 26.47
N GLU A 650 -4.47 16.41 26.53
CA GLU A 650 -3.74 17.28 25.60
C GLU A 650 -4.01 16.88 24.14
N ASP A 651 -3.89 15.59 23.82
CA ASP A 651 -4.12 15.09 22.47
C ASP A 651 -5.60 15.26 22.06
N ARG A 652 -6.56 15.03 22.98
CA ARG A 652 -7.99 15.22 22.70
C ARG A 652 -8.34 16.67 22.40
N ASN A 653 -7.74 17.60 23.13
CA ASN A 653 -7.94 19.04 22.89
C ASN A 653 -7.42 19.45 21.51
N ILE A 654 -6.24 18.96 21.11
CA ILE A 654 -5.70 19.19 19.76
C ILE A 654 -6.65 18.64 18.69
N VAL A 655 -7.10 17.39 18.82
CA VAL A 655 -8.04 16.78 17.86
C VAL A 655 -9.37 17.56 17.78
N LYS A 656 -9.87 18.04 18.92
CA LYS A 656 -11.09 18.87 19.00
C LYS A 656 -10.93 20.19 18.26
N MET A 657 -9.80 20.89 18.45
CA MET A 657 -9.49 22.13 17.73
C MET A 657 -9.40 21.90 16.22
N LEU A 658 -8.70 20.84 15.79
CA LEU A 658 -8.56 20.48 14.39
C LEU A 658 -9.91 20.16 13.73
N LYS A 659 -10.81 19.48 14.42
CA LYS A 659 -12.18 19.22 13.95
C LYS A 659 -13.02 20.51 13.77
N GLN A 660 -12.71 21.55 14.54
CA GLN A 660 -13.31 22.87 14.42
C GLN A 660 -12.65 23.72 13.33
N GLY A 661 -11.63 23.20 12.64
CA GLY A 661 -10.87 23.91 11.61
C GLY A 661 -9.81 24.86 12.18
N ILE A 662 -9.52 24.78 13.48
CA ILE A 662 -8.48 25.56 14.15
C ILE A 662 -7.23 24.69 14.23
N VAL A 663 -6.12 25.15 13.65
CA VAL A 663 -4.83 24.46 13.75
C VAL A 663 -4.05 25.08 14.92
N PRO A 664 -3.73 24.30 15.98
CA PRO A 664 -2.95 24.82 17.11
C PRO A 664 -1.56 25.32 16.71
N GLU A 665 -1.09 26.40 17.35
CA GLU A 665 0.25 26.97 17.12
C GLU A 665 1.38 25.97 17.39
N SER A 666 1.16 25.02 18.30
CA SER A 666 2.08 23.92 18.59
C SER A 666 2.33 22.99 17.39
N LEU A 667 1.40 22.93 16.43
CA LEU A 667 1.60 22.21 15.16
C LEU A 667 2.31 23.07 14.10
N TYR A 668 2.35 24.40 14.26
CA TYR A 668 3.05 25.31 13.35
C TYR A 668 4.51 25.57 13.74
N ARG A 669 4.86 25.50 15.03
CA ARG A 669 6.23 25.81 15.52
C ARG A 669 7.29 24.76 15.15
N GLY A 670 6.89 23.60 14.62
CA GLY A 670 7.81 22.66 14.00
C GLY A 670 7.76 22.79 12.48
N LYS A 671 8.84 23.27 11.85
CA LYS A 671 9.09 23.06 10.40
C LYS A 671 9.23 21.57 10.01
N GLU A 672 9.02 20.65 10.93
CA GLU A 672 8.94 19.23 10.65
C GLU A 672 7.58 18.90 10.06
N GLU A 673 7.54 18.61 8.75
CA GLU A 673 6.36 18.09 8.09
C GLU A 673 5.75 16.94 8.91
N LEU A 674 4.52 17.15 9.38
CA LEU A 674 3.75 16.23 10.22
C LEU A 674 3.56 14.84 9.59
N SER A 675 3.67 14.75 8.27
CA SER A 675 3.79 13.51 7.52
C SER A 675 4.60 13.68 6.24
N LYS A 676 5.53 12.76 5.94
CA LYS A 676 6.31 12.71 4.70
C LYS A 676 5.84 11.59 3.79
N ILE A 677 5.91 11.80 2.47
CA ILE A 677 5.70 10.72 1.51
C ILE A 677 7.05 10.24 0.99
N VAL A 678 7.22 8.92 0.98
CA VAL A 678 8.48 8.28 0.61
C VAL A 678 8.24 7.23 -0.46
N LEU A 679 8.93 7.33 -1.59
CA LEU A 679 8.99 6.28 -2.61
C LEU A 679 10.10 5.29 -2.24
N PHE A 680 9.74 4.05 -1.94
CA PHE A 680 10.66 2.98 -1.55
C PHE A 680 10.84 1.98 -2.71
N VAL A 681 11.99 2.03 -3.37
CA VAL A 681 12.29 1.26 -4.60
C VAL A 681 13.20 0.08 -4.26
N VAL A 682 12.74 -1.14 -4.52
CA VAL A 682 13.54 -2.37 -4.40
C VAL A 682 13.82 -3.00 -5.78
N GLU A 683 14.70 -3.99 -5.87
CA GLU A 683 14.99 -4.64 -7.15
C GLU A 683 13.92 -5.66 -7.56
N SER A 684 13.33 -6.41 -6.61
CA SER A 684 12.45 -7.54 -6.92
C SER A 684 10.98 -7.34 -6.49
N PRO A 685 9.99 -7.76 -7.32
CA PRO A 685 8.56 -7.65 -6.97
C PRO A 685 8.14 -8.42 -5.73
N ASN A 686 8.85 -9.49 -5.38
CA ASN A 686 8.58 -10.28 -4.19
C ASN A 686 8.98 -9.50 -2.93
N LYS A 687 10.16 -8.86 -2.88
CA LYS A 687 10.55 -7.98 -1.78
C LYS A 687 9.55 -6.85 -1.57
N ALA A 688 9.14 -6.16 -2.65
CA ALA A 688 8.16 -5.08 -2.56
C ALA A 688 6.85 -5.54 -1.89
N ARG A 689 6.34 -6.71 -2.29
CA ARG A 689 5.12 -7.28 -1.73
C ARG A 689 5.28 -7.68 -0.26
N THR A 690 6.39 -8.32 0.09
CA THR A 690 6.68 -8.79 1.44
C THR A 690 6.82 -7.61 2.40
N ILE A 691 7.61 -6.59 2.04
CA ILE A 691 7.79 -5.38 2.85
C ILE A 691 6.45 -4.67 3.07
N ALA A 692 5.68 -4.50 2.00
CA ALA A 692 4.37 -3.86 2.10
C ALA A 692 3.38 -4.64 2.99
N SER A 693 3.55 -5.96 3.11
CA SER A 693 2.69 -6.80 3.96
C SER A 693 3.00 -6.74 5.46
N PHE A 694 4.19 -6.27 5.85
CA PHE A 694 4.56 -6.10 7.27
C PHE A 694 3.73 -5.02 7.97
N PHE A 695 3.23 -4.05 7.21
CA PHE A 695 2.50 -2.89 7.73
C PHE A 695 0.99 -2.99 7.48
N GLY A 696 0.49 -4.23 7.29
CA GLY A 696 -0.92 -4.51 7.04
C GLY A 696 -1.18 -5.02 5.61
N ARG A 697 -2.43 -4.97 5.16
CA ARG A 697 -2.76 -5.35 3.77
C ARG A 697 -2.54 -4.13 2.87
N PRO A 698 -1.51 -4.11 2.03
CA PRO A 698 -1.19 -2.91 1.26
C PRO A 698 -2.25 -2.65 0.22
N THR A 699 -2.55 -1.37 0.00
CA THR A 699 -3.27 -0.95 -1.21
C THR A 699 -2.30 -1.05 -2.37
N ALA A 700 -2.76 -1.50 -3.53
CA ALA A 700 -1.91 -1.53 -4.72
C ALA A 700 -2.49 -0.64 -5.83
N ARG A 701 -1.66 0.24 -6.38
CA ARG A 701 -1.91 0.92 -7.66
C ARG A 701 -1.16 0.20 -8.77
N ASN A 702 -1.75 0.21 -9.97
CA ASN A 702 -1.12 -0.36 -11.15
C ASN A 702 -0.96 0.74 -12.20
N TYR A 703 0.28 1.15 -12.39
CA TYR A 703 0.72 2.18 -13.33
C TYR A 703 1.24 1.50 -14.60
N ASP A 704 0.36 1.24 -15.56
CA ASP A 704 0.72 0.71 -16.89
C ASP A 704 1.75 -0.45 -16.87
N GLY A 705 1.63 -1.35 -15.88
CA GLY A 705 2.51 -2.51 -15.71
C GLY A 705 3.47 -2.44 -14.51
N LEU A 706 3.64 -1.27 -13.88
CA LEU A 706 4.35 -1.11 -12.61
C LEU A 706 3.36 -1.16 -11.44
N LYS A 707 3.62 -2.08 -10.50
CA LYS A 707 2.81 -2.22 -9.30
C LYS A 707 3.42 -1.45 -8.14
N VAL A 708 2.64 -0.54 -7.55
CA VAL A 708 3.04 0.28 -6.40
C VAL A 708 2.16 -0.09 -5.23
N TYR A 709 2.77 -0.42 -4.10
CA TYR A 709 2.11 -0.76 -2.86
C TYR A 709 2.16 0.42 -1.90
N GLU A 710 1.02 0.92 -1.47
CA GLU A 710 0.93 2.03 -0.52
C GLU A 710 0.63 1.53 0.89
N THR A 711 1.38 2.03 1.87
CA THR A 711 1.18 1.78 3.29
C THR A 711 1.61 2.97 4.14
N ASN A 712 1.04 3.11 5.34
CA ASN A 712 1.41 4.13 6.32
C ASN A 712 2.36 3.52 7.35
N ILE A 713 3.38 4.28 7.78
CA ILE A 713 4.32 4.01 8.88
C ILE A 713 4.49 5.25 9.76
N GLY A 714 3.69 5.38 10.82
CA GLY A 714 3.74 6.54 11.70
C GLY A 714 3.54 7.84 10.92
N LYS A 715 4.58 8.68 10.85
CA LYS A 715 4.60 9.92 10.06
C LYS A 715 5.00 9.73 8.58
N ILE A 716 5.31 8.52 8.12
CA ILE A 716 5.77 8.26 6.74
C ILE A 716 4.68 7.52 5.95
N HIS A 717 4.28 8.06 4.80
CA HIS A 717 3.49 7.37 3.80
C HIS A 717 4.42 6.71 2.78
N LEU A 718 4.52 5.38 2.79
CA LEU A 718 5.41 4.63 1.90
C LEU A 718 4.70 4.19 0.62
N LEU A 719 5.32 4.50 -0.52
CA LEU A 719 5.00 3.97 -1.84
C LEU A 719 6.08 2.94 -2.19
N ILE A 720 5.80 1.65 -2.06
CA ILE A 720 6.78 0.58 -2.26
C ILE A 720 6.62 0.00 -3.67
N THR A 721 7.68 -0.04 -4.45
CA THR A 721 7.66 -0.62 -5.81
C THR A 721 8.97 -1.34 -6.15
N ALA A 722 9.00 -2.02 -7.29
CA ALA A 722 10.15 -2.80 -7.72
C ALA A 722 10.54 -2.50 -9.18
N THR A 723 11.84 -2.40 -9.44
CA THR A 723 12.38 -2.22 -10.80
C THR A 723 12.31 -3.49 -11.65
N GLY A 724 12.33 -4.67 -11.02
CA GLY A 724 12.41 -5.95 -11.71
C GLY A 724 13.83 -6.34 -12.12
N GLY A 725 14.86 -5.74 -11.50
CA GLY A 725 16.28 -5.93 -11.81
C GLY A 725 16.93 -4.66 -12.35
N HIS A 726 17.96 -4.82 -13.21
CA HIS A 726 18.57 -3.71 -13.96
C HIS A 726 17.55 -3.05 -14.89
N VAL A 727 17.68 -1.74 -15.08
CA VAL A 727 16.86 -0.98 -16.03
C VAL A 727 17.69 -0.43 -17.21
N TYR A 728 19.02 -0.36 -17.07
CA TYR A 728 19.92 0.04 -18.13
C TYR A 728 21.01 -1.00 -18.37
N GLU A 729 21.40 -1.14 -19.64
CA GLU A 729 22.50 -1.98 -20.08
C GLU A 729 23.38 -1.24 -21.10
N VAL A 730 24.67 -1.60 -21.15
CA VAL A 730 25.63 -1.01 -22.10
C VAL A 730 25.22 -1.40 -23.51
N VAL A 731 25.01 -0.39 -24.35
CA VAL A 731 24.62 -0.54 -25.76
C VAL A 731 25.64 -1.41 -26.50
N GLU A 732 25.14 -2.26 -27.39
CA GLU A 732 25.98 -3.05 -28.28
C GLU A 732 26.33 -2.23 -29.51
N GLU A 733 27.63 -1.98 -29.70
CA GLU A 733 28.19 -1.31 -30.87
C GLU A 733 29.42 -2.05 -31.36
N GLU A 734 29.72 -1.91 -32.64
CA GLU A 734 30.93 -2.44 -33.22
C GLU A 734 32.17 -1.66 -32.75
N LEU A 735 33.32 -2.33 -32.77
CA LEU A 735 34.60 -1.72 -32.46
C LEU A 735 34.91 -0.60 -33.48
N SER A 736 35.24 0.59 -32.97
CA SER A 736 35.64 1.74 -33.76
C SER A 736 36.74 2.53 -33.03
N GLU A 737 37.35 3.50 -33.70
CA GLU A 737 38.41 4.34 -33.12
C GLU A 737 37.96 5.05 -31.82
N ASN A 738 36.69 5.45 -31.76
CA ASN A 738 36.14 6.27 -30.68
C ASN A 738 35.17 5.49 -29.75
N SER A 739 34.85 4.23 -30.05
CA SER A 739 33.95 3.39 -29.24
C SER A 739 34.42 1.94 -29.25
N ILE A 740 34.66 1.38 -28.07
CA ILE A 740 35.05 -0.03 -27.88
C ILE A 740 33.84 -0.77 -27.31
N TYR A 741 33.11 -1.50 -28.17
CA TYR A 741 31.94 -2.31 -27.81
C TYR A 741 30.88 -1.58 -26.96
N GLY A 742 30.63 -0.31 -27.28
CA GLY A 742 29.67 0.58 -26.58
C GLY A 742 30.29 1.49 -25.50
N ILE A 743 31.60 1.39 -25.26
CA ILE A 743 32.34 2.26 -24.34
C ILE A 743 33.05 3.34 -25.15
N VAL A 744 32.61 4.60 -25.00
CA VAL A 744 33.15 5.74 -25.74
C VAL A 744 34.45 6.24 -25.12
N LYS A 745 35.41 6.58 -25.96
CA LYS A 745 36.67 7.22 -25.57
C LYS A 745 36.55 8.73 -25.70
N ILE A 746 36.74 9.46 -24.60
CA ILE A 746 36.69 10.93 -24.58
C ILE A 746 37.99 11.48 -24.00
N TYR A 747 38.52 12.54 -24.61
CA TYR A 747 39.68 13.27 -24.07
C TYR A 747 39.20 14.53 -23.35
N GLN A 748 39.47 14.63 -22.05
CA GLN A 748 39.09 15.77 -21.23
C GLN A 748 40.20 16.07 -20.22
N ASN A 749 40.63 17.32 -20.13
CA ASN A 749 41.65 17.81 -19.18
C ASN A 749 42.95 16.97 -19.19
N GLY A 750 43.45 16.62 -20.37
CA GLY A 750 44.65 15.80 -20.54
C GLY A 750 44.50 14.32 -20.13
N LYS A 751 43.29 13.86 -19.82
CA LYS A 751 42.99 12.46 -19.48
C LYS A 751 42.09 11.83 -20.53
N THR A 752 42.29 10.52 -20.74
CA THR A 752 41.37 9.69 -21.52
C THR A 752 40.33 9.11 -20.57
N LEU A 753 39.06 9.39 -20.81
CA LEU A 753 37.91 8.82 -20.12
C LEU A 753 37.28 7.72 -20.98
N PHE A 754 36.83 6.65 -20.33
CA PHE A 754 36.10 5.55 -20.94
C PHE A 754 34.68 5.54 -20.38
N LEU A 755 33.72 5.98 -21.19
CA LEU A 755 32.34 6.16 -20.75
C LEU A 755 31.43 5.10 -21.40
N PRO A 756 30.87 4.15 -20.64
CA PRO A 756 29.84 3.26 -21.16
C PRO A 756 28.60 4.06 -21.55
N LYS A 757 28.05 3.76 -22.73
CA LYS A 757 26.73 4.22 -23.16
C LYS A 757 25.67 3.24 -22.71
N TYR A 758 24.73 3.73 -21.91
CA TYR A 758 23.60 2.98 -21.41
C TYR A 758 22.30 3.37 -22.12
N ASP A 759 21.45 2.38 -22.36
CA ASP A 759 20.08 2.59 -22.80
C ASP A 759 19.16 1.51 -22.21
N TYR A 760 17.85 1.66 -22.38
CA TYR A 760 16.86 0.84 -21.71
C TYR A 760 16.95 -0.64 -22.14
N ILE A 761 16.96 -1.53 -21.15
CA ILE A 761 16.86 -2.98 -21.40
C ILE A 761 15.51 -3.30 -22.03
N LYS A 762 15.53 -4.07 -23.12
CA LYS A 762 14.38 -4.65 -23.79
C LYS A 762 14.42 -6.16 -23.62
N LYS A 763 13.28 -6.78 -23.31
CA LYS A 763 13.12 -8.22 -23.17
C LYS A 763 12.06 -8.73 -24.13
N CYS A 764 12.41 -9.73 -24.95
CA CYS A 764 11.48 -10.44 -25.80
C CYS A 764 10.54 -11.29 -24.94
N LEU A 765 9.23 -11.12 -25.11
CA LEU A 765 8.22 -11.91 -24.41
C LEU A 765 8.01 -13.30 -25.02
N ASN A 766 8.53 -13.54 -26.24
CA ASN A 766 8.44 -14.82 -26.92
C ASN A 766 9.60 -15.77 -26.53
N CYS A 767 10.85 -15.37 -26.81
CA CYS A 767 12.03 -16.21 -26.54
C CYS A 767 12.81 -15.82 -25.28
N GLY A 768 12.44 -14.73 -24.60
CA GLY A 768 13.11 -14.29 -23.37
C GLY A 768 14.41 -13.50 -23.58
N ASN A 769 14.93 -13.39 -24.81
CA ASN A 769 16.17 -12.68 -25.11
C ASN A 769 16.14 -11.22 -24.63
N GLN A 770 17.26 -10.75 -24.07
CA GLN A 770 17.43 -9.37 -23.63
C GLN A 770 18.39 -8.64 -24.57
N PHE A 771 18.05 -7.41 -24.92
CA PHE A 771 18.83 -6.60 -25.85
C PHE A 771 18.56 -5.12 -25.59
N VAL A 772 19.34 -4.24 -26.21
CA VAL A 772 19.23 -2.79 -26.04
C VAL A 772 18.79 -2.11 -27.34
N LYS A 773 19.41 -2.48 -28.46
CA LYS A 773 19.22 -1.84 -29.77
C LYS A 773 18.15 -2.54 -30.62
N GLY A 774 17.33 -1.75 -31.31
CA GLY A 774 16.29 -2.24 -32.23
C GLY A 774 14.90 -2.39 -31.60
N GLU A 775 13.87 -2.44 -32.44
CA GLU A 775 12.45 -2.55 -32.02
C GLU A 775 11.91 -3.98 -32.12
N LYS A 776 12.63 -4.87 -32.81
CA LYS A 776 12.31 -6.30 -32.93
C LYS A 776 13.34 -7.14 -32.21
N CYS A 777 12.93 -8.31 -31.74
CA CYS A 777 13.86 -9.25 -31.13
C CYS A 777 14.92 -9.67 -32.16
N PRO A 778 16.23 -9.53 -31.86
CA PRO A 778 17.28 -9.88 -32.81
C PRO A 778 17.40 -11.39 -33.05
N ILE A 779 16.81 -12.22 -32.17
CA ILE A 779 16.88 -13.68 -32.26
C ILE A 779 15.68 -14.25 -33.02
N CYS A 780 14.45 -13.93 -32.59
CA CYS A 780 13.23 -14.53 -33.16
C CYS A 780 12.39 -13.56 -34.02
N GLY A 781 12.85 -12.33 -34.24
CA GLY A 781 12.14 -11.32 -35.03
C GLY A 781 10.85 -10.79 -34.41
N SER A 782 10.46 -11.25 -33.22
CA SER A 782 9.21 -10.88 -32.56
C SER A 782 9.14 -9.39 -32.21
N GLU A 783 7.97 -8.79 -32.42
CA GLU A 783 7.63 -7.42 -32.00
C GLU A 783 7.10 -7.36 -30.56
N LYS A 784 6.91 -8.50 -29.90
CA LYS A 784 6.42 -8.56 -28.50
C LYS A 784 7.54 -8.28 -27.52
N ILE A 785 7.86 -7.00 -27.36
CA ILE A 785 8.98 -6.52 -26.53
C ILE A 785 8.45 -5.77 -25.31
N ARG A 786 9.03 -6.07 -24.14
CA ARG A 786 8.87 -5.26 -22.92
C ARG A 786 10.12 -4.44 -22.70
N SER A 787 9.98 -3.12 -22.58
CA SER A 787 11.09 -2.24 -22.20
C SER A 787 11.08 -1.95 -20.70
N SER A 788 12.24 -1.59 -20.18
CA SER A 788 12.41 -0.97 -18.86
C SER A 788 12.14 0.54 -18.90
N LYS A 789 12.03 1.13 -20.10
CA LYS A 789 11.64 2.53 -20.29
C LYS A 789 10.32 2.87 -19.61
N GLU A 790 9.32 1.99 -19.72
CA GLU A 790 8.03 2.19 -19.06
C GLU A 790 8.18 2.20 -17.54
N ILE A 791 9.06 1.35 -16.99
CA ILE A 791 9.34 1.28 -15.55
C ILE A 791 9.98 2.59 -15.08
N VAL A 792 11.03 3.05 -15.75
CA VAL A 792 11.72 4.30 -15.40
C VAL A 792 10.78 5.49 -15.51
N HIS A 793 9.99 5.59 -16.57
CA HIS A 793 8.99 6.66 -16.74
C HIS A 793 7.96 6.68 -15.60
N MET A 794 7.49 5.51 -15.15
CA MET A 794 6.57 5.45 -14.02
C MET A 794 7.25 5.82 -12.71
N LEU A 795 8.51 5.43 -12.49
CA LEU A 795 9.28 5.87 -11.32
C LEU A 795 9.51 7.38 -11.31
N GLN A 796 9.77 8.01 -12.47
CA GLN A 796 9.88 9.46 -12.61
C GLN A 796 8.58 10.18 -12.23
N LYS A 797 7.42 9.65 -12.65
CA LYS A 797 6.12 10.18 -12.22
C LYS A 797 5.90 10.04 -10.71
N LEU A 798 6.27 8.90 -10.13
CA LEU A 798 6.16 8.67 -8.69
C LEU A 798 7.13 9.58 -7.91
N ALA A 799 8.32 9.84 -8.42
CA ALA A 799 9.29 10.74 -7.80
C ALA A 799 8.75 12.17 -7.65
N LEU A 800 7.90 12.63 -8.58
CA LEU A 800 7.19 13.90 -8.46
C LEU A 800 6.09 13.89 -7.39
N GLU A 801 5.53 12.72 -7.07
CA GLU A 801 4.45 12.54 -6.08
C GLU A 801 4.94 12.51 -4.62
N VAL A 802 6.26 12.42 -4.38
CA VAL A 802 6.85 12.14 -3.05
C VAL A 802 7.83 13.22 -2.59
N ASP A 803 8.12 13.23 -1.30
CA ASP A 803 9.10 14.15 -0.70
C ASP A 803 10.52 13.55 -0.74
N GLU A 804 10.64 12.24 -0.52
CA GLU A 804 11.92 11.54 -0.57
C GLU A 804 11.81 10.23 -1.37
N VAL A 805 12.87 9.88 -2.10
CA VAL A 805 13.03 8.58 -2.75
C VAL A 805 14.08 7.78 -2.01
N PHE A 806 13.71 6.62 -1.51
CA PHE A 806 14.61 5.66 -0.90
C PHE A 806 14.82 4.47 -1.82
N ILE A 807 16.07 4.25 -2.22
CA ILE A 807 16.46 3.12 -3.03
C ILE A 807 17.03 2.05 -2.11
N ALA A 808 16.41 0.88 -2.10
CA ALA A 808 16.66 -0.18 -1.16
C ALA A 808 16.92 -1.52 -1.88
N THR A 809 17.87 -1.47 -2.80
CA THR A 809 18.42 -2.63 -3.52
C THR A 809 19.35 -3.44 -2.61
N ASP A 810 19.76 -4.62 -3.07
CA ASP A 810 20.67 -5.49 -2.32
C ASP A 810 21.98 -4.78 -1.91
N PRO A 811 22.52 -5.05 -0.71
CA PRO A 811 23.72 -4.38 -0.19
C PRO A 811 25.01 -4.97 -0.78
N ASP A 812 25.12 -5.01 -2.11
CA ASP A 812 26.29 -5.42 -2.86
C ASP A 812 26.62 -4.44 -4.00
N ALA A 813 27.72 -4.68 -4.73
CA ALA A 813 28.14 -3.77 -5.81
C ALA A 813 27.14 -3.72 -6.98
N GLU A 814 26.41 -4.81 -7.24
CA GLU A 814 25.39 -4.86 -8.29
C GLU A 814 24.16 -4.05 -7.89
N GLY A 815 23.67 -4.23 -6.66
CA GLY A 815 22.60 -3.46 -6.06
C GLY A 815 22.95 -1.98 -5.96
N GLU A 816 24.20 -1.62 -5.67
CA GLU A 816 24.65 -0.23 -5.65
C GLU A 816 24.66 0.41 -7.05
N LYS A 817 25.04 -0.34 -8.09
CA LYS A 817 24.88 0.11 -9.49
C LYS A 817 23.41 0.34 -9.80
N ILE A 818 22.52 -0.63 -9.51
CA ILE A 818 21.09 -0.47 -9.77
C ILE A 818 20.57 0.78 -9.05
N ALA A 819 21.00 1.01 -7.80
CA ALA A 819 20.65 2.22 -7.08
C ALA A 819 21.16 3.50 -7.76
N TYR A 820 22.39 3.49 -8.26
CA TYR A 820 22.97 4.61 -9.00
C TYR A 820 22.17 4.94 -10.26
N ASP A 821 21.89 3.94 -11.11
CA ASP A 821 21.09 4.11 -12.33
C ASP A 821 19.72 4.74 -12.05
N ILE A 822 19.04 4.23 -11.04
CA ILE A 822 17.72 4.74 -10.65
C ILE A 822 17.86 6.15 -10.10
N ALA A 823 18.88 6.44 -9.28
CA ALA A 823 19.11 7.78 -8.79
C ALA A 823 19.41 8.78 -9.92
N VAL A 824 20.26 8.42 -10.89
CA VAL A 824 20.54 9.24 -12.08
C VAL A 824 19.24 9.50 -12.87
N ALA A 825 18.41 8.47 -13.04
CA ALA A 825 17.16 8.59 -13.78
C ALA A 825 16.08 9.43 -13.07
N LEU A 826 16.13 9.50 -11.74
CA LEU A 826 15.13 10.17 -10.90
C LEU A 826 15.58 11.54 -10.38
N ALA A 827 16.87 11.84 -10.35
CA ALA A 827 17.41 13.07 -9.75
C ALA A 827 16.74 14.35 -10.27
N PRO A 828 16.49 14.52 -11.59
CA PRO A 828 15.77 15.70 -12.10
C PRO A 828 14.30 15.83 -11.66
N TYR A 829 13.70 14.74 -11.16
CA TYR A 829 12.28 14.65 -10.81
C TYR A 829 12.05 14.61 -9.29
N ALA A 830 13.05 14.16 -8.53
CA ALA A 830 12.96 13.98 -7.10
C ALA A 830 13.48 15.22 -6.34
N LYS A 831 12.86 15.52 -5.19
CA LYS A 831 13.40 16.53 -4.26
C LYS A 831 14.68 16.02 -3.59
N SER A 832 14.63 14.78 -3.09
CA SER A 832 15.70 14.10 -2.35
C SER A 832 15.75 12.61 -2.70
N ILE A 833 16.95 12.06 -2.86
CA ILE A 833 17.19 10.63 -3.11
C ILE A 833 18.22 10.11 -2.10
N LYS A 834 17.91 9.00 -1.44
CA LYS A 834 18.82 8.33 -0.49
C LYS A 834 18.85 6.83 -0.72
N ARG A 835 19.91 6.20 -0.26
CA ARG A 835 20.15 4.75 -0.28
C ARG A 835 19.85 4.16 1.11
N ILE A 836 19.13 3.04 1.13
CA ILE A 836 18.78 2.31 2.36
C ILE A 836 19.27 0.88 2.26
N GLU A 837 19.96 0.39 3.27
CA GLU A 837 20.46 -0.98 3.30
C GLU A 837 19.79 -1.81 4.41
N PHE A 838 19.48 -3.06 4.09
CA PHE A 838 19.06 -4.07 5.04
C PHE A 838 19.59 -5.43 4.59
N HIS A 839 20.04 -6.26 5.53
CA HIS A 839 20.56 -7.59 5.25
C HIS A 839 19.50 -8.69 5.34
N GLU A 840 18.35 -8.37 5.94
CA GLU A 840 17.21 -9.26 6.09
C GLU A 840 15.90 -8.54 5.79
N VAL A 841 14.93 -9.27 5.23
CA VAL A 841 13.60 -8.72 4.91
C VAL A 841 12.69 -8.94 6.12
N THR A 842 12.85 -8.13 7.17
CA THR A 842 12.02 -8.15 8.39
C THR A 842 11.46 -6.76 8.70
N ARG A 843 10.34 -6.69 9.44
CA ARG A 843 9.73 -5.40 9.83
C ARG A 843 10.72 -4.51 10.59
N LYS A 844 11.46 -5.10 11.54
CA LYS A 844 12.47 -4.41 12.36
C LYS A 844 13.63 -3.88 11.52
N ALA A 845 14.17 -4.68 10.61
CA ALA A 845 15.25 -4.24 9.73
C ALA A 845 14.81 -3.07 8.84
N ILE A 846 13.61 -3.14 8.26
CA ILE A 846 13.07 -2.04 7.43
C ILE A 846 12.88 -0.77 8.24
N LEU A 847 12.30 -0.84 9.45
CA LEU A 847 12.13 0.35 10.31
C LEU A 847 13.48 0.95 10.72
N THR A 848 14.46 0.10 11.04
CA THR A 848 15.82 0.55 11.38
C THR A 848 16.49 1.23 10.19
N ALA A 849 16.35 0.64 9.00
CA ALA A 849 16.95 1.15 7.78
C ALA A 849 16.31 2.48 7.31
N LEU A 850 15.00 2.67 7.52
CA LEU A 850 14.30 3.94 7.28
C LEU A 850 14.84 5.10 8.14
N ASN A 851 15.34 4.80 9.34
CA ASN A 851 15.92 5.79 10.25
C ASN A 851 17.42 6.04 9.99
N ASN A 852 18.07 5.23 9.16
CA ASN A 852 19.51 5.32 8.87
C ASN A 852 19.79 5.36 7.35
N PRO A 853 19.22 6.32 6.59
CA PRO A 853 19.52 6.45 5.18
C PRO A 853 20.94 7.00 4.96
N ARG A 854 21.58 6.60 3.85
CA ARG A 854 22.92 7.08 3.42
C ARG A 854 22.92 7.59 1.98
N GLY A 855 24.00 8.26 1.58
CA GLY A 855 24.28 8.54 0.16
C GLY A 855 24.73 7.30 -0.61
N ILE A 856 24.77 7.36 -1.94
CA ILE A 856 25.24 6.25 -2.79
C ILE A 856 26.77 6.13 -2.71
N ASN A 857 27.27 4.91 -2.52
CA ASN A 857 28.68 4.60 -2.48
C ASN A 857 29.26 4.49 -3.90
N ILE A 858 29.85 5.59 -4.36
CA ILE A 858 30.44 5.71 -5.69
C ILE A 858 31.56 4.69 -5.94
N ALA A 859 32.31 4.28 -4.92
CA ALA A 859 33.39 3.31 -5.11
C ALA A 859 32.85 1.93 -5.54
N LEU A 860 31.70 1.50 -4.98
CA LEU A 860 31.03 0.27 -5.38
C LEU A 860 30.46 0.37 -6.80
N VAL A 861 29.93 1.55 -7.18
CA VAL A 861 29.44 1.83 -8.53
C VAL A 861 30.59 1.74 -9.55
N GLU A 862 31.70 2.42 -9.27
CA GLU A 862 32.90 2.41 -10.14
C GLU A 862 33.49 1.00 -10.26
N ALA A 863 33.49 0.23 -9.16
CA ALA A 863 33.91 -1.18 -9.19
C ALA A 863 32.99 -2.03 -10.10
N GLN A 864 31.67 -1.83 -10.02
CA GLN A 864 30.73 -2.54 -10.88
C GLN A 864 30.89 -2.14 -12.35
N ILE A 865 31.02 -0.84 -12.65
CA ILE A 865 31.24 -0.33 -14.02
C ILE A 865 32.54 -0.92 -14.58
N THR A 866 33.63 -0.89 -13.82
CA THR A 866 34.93 -1.43 -14.23
C THR A 866 34.82 -2.92 -14.56
N ARG A 867 34.20 -3.71 -13.66
CA ARG A 867 33.95 -5.13 -13.90
C ARG A 867 33.12 -5.36 -15.17
N ARG A 868 32.07 -4.56 -15.39
CA ARG A 868 31.21 -4.68 -16.58
C ARG A 868 31.95 -4.36 -17.87
N ILE A 869 32.81 -3.33 -17.86
CA ILE A 869 33.66 -2.95 -19.00
C ILE A 869 34.68 -4.07 -19.29
N GLU A 870 35.37 -4.58 -18.27
CA GLU A 870 36.34 -5.67 -18.42
C GLU A 870 35.68 -6.93 -19.01
N ASP A 871 34.56 -7.36 -18.43
CA ASP A 871 33.81 -8.54 -18.89
C ASP A 871 33.29 -8.33 -20.33
N ARG A 872 32.93 -7.08 -20.71
CA ARG A 872 32.50 -6.73 -22.08
C ARG A 872 33.66 -6.78 -23.07
N TRP A 873 34.77 -6.11 -22.78
CA TRP A 873 35.92 -6.03 -23.69
C TRP A 873 36.56 -7.40 -23.91
N LEU A 874 36.88 -8.10 -22.83
CA LEU A 874 37.47 -9.44 -22.93
C LEU A 874 36.47 -10.43 -23.50
N GLY A 875 35.20 -10.34 -23.10
CA GLY A 875 34.14 -11.21 -23.58
C GLY A 875 33.99 -11.15 -25.09
N PHE A 876 33.77 -9.97 -25.64
CA PHE A 876 33.56 -9.79 -27.09
C PHE A 876 34.81 -10.10 -27.89
N ALA A 877 35.98 -9.57 -27.50
CA ALA A 877 37.22 -9.78 -28.24
C ALA A 877 37.63 -11.27 -28.27
N LEU A 878 37.56 -11.98 -27.14
CA LEU A 878 37.88 -13.41 -27.11
C LEU A 878 36.83 -14.24 -27.85
N SER A 879 35.56 -13.90 -27.74
CA SER A 879 34.47 -14.60 -28.44
C SER A 879 34.62 -14.47 -29.95
N GLU A 880 34.92 -13.28 -30.47
CA GLU A 880 35.22 -13.03 -31.88
C GLU A 880 36.45 -13.83 -32.33
N TYR A 881 37.53 -13.79 -31.55
CA TYR A 881 38.77 -14.52 -31.86
C TYR A 881 38.56 -16.04 -31.92
N VAL A 882 37.93 -16.63 -30.89
CA VAL A 882 37.71 -18.09 -30.84
C VAL A 882 36.73 -18.52 -31.93
N THR A 883 35.68 -17.74 -32.19
CA THR A 883 34.75 -18.01 -33.30
C THR A 883 35.47 -18.02 -34.64
N LYS A 884 36.37 -17.04 -34.88
CA LYS A 884 37.20 -17.00 -36.09
C LYS A 884 38.06 -18.25 -36.23
N ILE A 885 38.80 -18.64 -35.17
CA ILE A 885 39.66 -19.83 -35.19
C ILE A 885 38.86 -21.11 -35.46
N PHE A 886 37.68 -21.27 -34.85
CA PHE A 886 36.84 -22.44 -35.09
C PHE A 886 36.34 -22.51 -36.54
N ARG A 887 35.94 -21.37 -37.11
CA ARG A 887 35.54 -21.27 -38.52
C ARG A 887 36.71 -21.59 -39.45
N GLU A 888 37.89 -21.01 -39.22
CA GLU A 888 39.11 -21.26 -40.01
C GLU A 888 39.55 -22.73 -39.95
N ARG A 889 39.29 -23.42 -38.84
CA ARG A 889 39.60 -24.85 -38.66
C ARG A 889 38.46 -25.79 -39.10
N ASN A 890 37.41 -25.27 -39.74
CA ASN A 890 36.22 -26.03 -40.13
C ASN A 890 35.59 -26.84 -38.98
N LEU A 891 35.67 -26.32 -37.76
CA LEU A 891 35.07 -26.95 -36.58
C LEU A 891 33.58 -26.57 -36.49
N SER A 892 32.75 -27.53 -36.10
CA SER A 892 31.31 -27.30 -35.96
C SER A 892 31.00 -26.31 -34.82
N ILE A 893 30.22 -25.27 -35.10
CA ILE A 893 29.69 -24.34 -34.11
C ILE A 893 28.19 -24.63 -33.95
N ARG A 894 27.79 -25.07 -32.75
CA ARG A 894 26.39 -25.45 -32.45
C ARG A 894 25.55 -24.33 -31.84
N SER A 895 26.11 -23.13 -31.65
CA SER A 895 25.34 -21.98 -31.19
C SER A 895 24.39 -21.51 -32.28
N GLU A 896 23.14 -21.21 -31.95
CA GLU A 896 22.15 -20.65 -32.89
C GLU A 896 22.62 -19.33 -33.52
N GLU A 897 23.40 -18.53 -32.79
CA GLU A 897 23.96 -17.25 -33.25
C GLU A 897 25.24 -17.39 -34.10
N GLY A 898 25.74 -18.62 -34.28
CA GLY A 898 27.00 -18.90 -34.99
C GLY A 898 28.23 -18.29 -34.32
N ARG A 899 28.22 -18.05 -33.00
CA ARG A 899 29.29 -17.44 -32.20
C ARG A 899 29.55 -18.25 -30.93
N LEU A 900 30.82 -18.35 -30.55
CA LEU A 900 31.25 -18.97 -29.29
C LEU A 900 31.42 -17.91 -28.20
N SER A 901 31.11 -18.27 -26.96
CA SER A 901 31.32 -17.42 -25.79
C SER A 901 32.66 -17.74 -25.13
N ALA A 902 33.50 -16.73 -24.98
CA ALA A 902 34.75 -16.78 -24.22
C ALA A 902 34.84 -15.57 -23.30
N GLY A 903 35.51 -15.71 -22.14
CA GLY A 903 35.49 -14.65 -21.14
C GLY A 903 36.38 -14.93 -19.96
N ARG A 904 36.67 -13.87 -19.20
CA ARG A 904 37.72 -13.84 -18.17
C ARG A 904 37.60 -14.95 -17.11
N VAL A 905 36.38 -15.30 -16.68
CA VAL A 905 36.16 -16.33 -15.65
C VAL A 905 35.80 -17.69 -16.27
N GLN A 906 34.91 -17.70 -17.27
CA GLN A 906 34.45 -18.95 -17.89
C GLN A 906 35.59 -19.73 -18.55
N THR A 907 36.54 -19.04 -19.21
CA THR A 907 37.63 -19.69 -19.93
C THR A 907 38.63 -20.38 -18.99
N PRO A 908 39.13 -19.75 -17.90
CA PRO A 908 39.97 -20.44 -16.92
C PRO A 908 39.25 -21.58 -16.19
N VAL A 909 37.97 -21.42 -15.84
CA VAL A 909 37.19 -22.49 -15.17
C VAL A 909 37.05 -23.70 -16.09
N LEU A 910 36.69 -23.48 -17.36
CA LEU A 910 36.64 -24.55 -18.36
C LEU A 910 38.01 -25.24 -18.51
N GLY A 911 39.09 -24.46 -18.57
CA GLY A 911 40.45 -24.98 -18.57
C GLY A 911 40.73 -25.90 -17.38
N LYS A 912 40.33 -25.50 -16.17
CA LYS A 912 40.53 -26.33 -14.97
C LYS A 912 39.72 -27.61 -14.99
N ILE A 913 38.48 -27.56 -15.48
CA ILE A 913 37.64 -28.75 -15.67
C ILE A 913 38.31 -29.73 -16.64
N LEU A 914 38.87 -29.22 -17.75
CA LEU A 914 39.59 -30.05 -18.72
C LEU A 914 40.86 -30.67 -18.13
N GLU A 915 41.66 -29.90 -17.40
CA GLU A 915 42.84 -30.44 -16.69
C GLU A 915 42.45 -31.58 -15.74
N LEU A 916 41.41 -31.39 -14.93
CA LEU A 916 40.92 -32.40 -14.00
C LEU A 916 40.43 -33.66 -14.73
N TYR A 917 39.74 -33.47 -15.86
CA TYR A 917 39.26 -34.57 -16.69
C TYR A 917 40.41 -35.35 -17.34
N ILE A 918 41.40 -34.66 -17.91
CA ILE A 918 42.58 -35.28 -18.52
C ILE A 918 43.38 -36.03 -17.46
N ASN A 919 43.64 -35.41 -16.31
CA ASN A 919 44.36 -36.05 -15.21
C ASN A 919 43.63 -37.31 -14.74
N ARG A 920 42.29 -37.27 -14.62
CA ARG A 920 41.50 -38.45 -14.29
C ARG A 920 41.67 -39.56 -15.31
N ILE A 921 41.65 -39.27 -16.62
CA ILE A 921 41.89 -40.29 -17.65
C ILE A 921 43.30 -40.89 -17.52
N LEU A 922 44.31 -40.04 -17.28
CA LEU A 922 45.70 -40.47 -17.18
C LEU A 922 45.99 -41.28 -15.92
N THR A 923 45.28 -41.05 -14.82
CA THR A 923 45.44 -41.80 -13.56
C THR A 923 44.46 -42.96 -13.39
N SER A 924 43.50 -43.13 -14.31
CA SER A 924 42.55 -44.25 -14.33
C SER A 924 42.94 -45.36 -15.33
N ARG A 925 44.11 -45.22 -15.96
CA ARG A 925 44.88 -46.31 -16.58
C ARG A 925 45.97 -46.72 -15.60
#